data_AF-A0A7Y3F4S4-F1
#
_entry.id   AF-A0A7Y3F4S4-F1
#
_cell.length_a   1.000
_cell.length_b   1.000
_cell.length_c   1.000
_cell.angle_alpha   90.00
_cell.angle_beta   90.00
_cell.angle_gamma   90.00
#
_symmetry.space_group_name_H-M   'P 1'
#
loop_
_entity.id
_entity.type
_entity.pdbx_description
1 polymer ?
#
loop_
_entity_poly.entity_id
_entity_poly.type
_entity_poly.pdbx_seq_one_letter_code
_entity_poly.pdbx_strand_id
1 'polypeptide(L)'
;NIVKSGEIGRLVSSDFSGAMVWANLLEENPMTGEKLDYRAVATLLEDIRTQFEDEEHSVHIIGFAKIVGDISDGAEAVIWFFLIALVITGTLLYIYSRSIWLTVLPLTCSLVAVIWQMGSLSLMGYSLDPMNILTPFLIFAIGVSHGVQMISVWIVEKKFGGRTPDDWVRSGIEDIAEIPHLLPHHGSRETIKKLLTPGAIALVSDAIGFMTILFIKIRIIQELAITASIGVAIIIFTNLFLLPILLSWLHMKNAEEYRSRLLRKAAKDAPLWKFLAGFSDPKRAMLTALAAVVLFGGGMWKAQDMKIGDSEAGVPELRSTARYNQDAMLISERFSLGVDLLTVIAETVPDACTENYEVMEAIDHFAWHLTNVPGVQKVITLPMAVKVVNSGWNEGNIKWRILPRDRYVLRQALSSIPTDTGLLNNDCSAIPILVFTTDHKAETIVTIVEAVKKLRQGEHVDDLEFELENQDLEALASELGEITADQLRFRLATGNVGVMAATNENVKAAKNPMLALVFGSIIVLCLLTYRTVLGTLAIVLPLVVVSTLAEALMATYGIGLKVNTLPVVALGVGIGVDYGIYIFNRLRMELADGHNLHDAYYRTLRLTGRAVIFTGFTLATGVGTWIFSTLQFQADMGFLLCFIFLANMVGAIVLLPALVRLLLVRDKDQKKAEEA
;
A
#
# COMPACT_ATOMS: atom_id res chain seq x y z
N ASN A 1 -19.03 -19.33 41.96
CA ASN A 1 -17.71 -18.67 42.11
C ASN A 1 -17.31 -17.91 40.85
N ILE A 2 -17.33 -18.54 39.66
CA ILE A 2 -17.00 -17.88 38.38
C ILE A 2 -17.76 -16.57 38.12
N VAL A 3 -19.09 -16.56 38.32
CA VAL A 3 -19.91 -15.32 38.19
C VAL A 3 -19.48 -14.24 39.20
N LYS A 4 -19.14 -14.66 40.43
CA LYS A 4 -18.78 -13.74 41.52
C LYS A 4 -17.37 -13.18 41.37
N SER A 5 -16.46 -13.90 40.70
CA SER A 5 -15.08 -13.46 40.48
C SER A 5 -14.95 -12.45 39.34
N GLY A 6 -16.00 -12.23 38.54
CA GLY A 6 -15.96 -11.29 37.40
C GLY A 6 -15.10 -11.77 36.23
N GLU A 7 -14.78 -13.07 36.19
CA GLU A 7 -13.94 -13.69 35.15
C GLU A 7 -14.71 -14.14 33.91
N ILE A 8 -16.04 -14.04 33.95
CA ILE A 8 -16.90 -14.30 32.78
C ILE A 8 -16.59 -13.27 31.71
N GLY A 9 -16.32 -13.77 30.51
CA GLY A 9 -15.84 -13.02 29.38
C GLY A 9 -14.33 -12.75 29.39
N ARG A 10 -13.60 -13.04 30.48
CA ARG A 10 -12.13 -12.91 30.54
C ARG A 10 -11.43 -14.24 30.34
N LEU A 11 -11.55 -15.11 31.34
CA LEU A 11 -10.91 -16.43 31.39
C LEU A 11 -11.92 -17.55 31.15
N VAL A 12 -13.21 -17.26 31.28
CA VAL A 12 -14.30 -18.20 31.01
C VAL A 12 -15.23 -17.55 30.00
N SER A 13 -15.67 -18.30 28.99
CA SER A 13 -16.57 -17.77 27.97
C SER A 13 -17.91 -17.33 28.57
N SER A 14 -18.59 -16.41 27.90
CA SER A 14 -19.90 -15.88 28.31
C SER A 14 -20.98 -16.95 28.45
N ASP A 15 -20.89 -18.02 27.65
CA ASP A 15 -21.79 -19.17 27.64
C ASP A 15 -21.29 -20.37 28.47
N PHE A 16 -20.18 -20.23 29.20
CA PHE A 16 -19.53 -21.29 29.99
C PHE A 16 -19.07 -22.50 29.18
N SER A 17 -19.01 -22.42 27.85
CA SER A 17 -18.55 -23.50 26.96
C SER A 17 -17.03 -23.62 26.87
N GLY A 18 -16.26 -22.59 27.26
CA GLY A 18 -14.82 -22.57 27.07
C GLY A 18 -14.06 -21.83 28.16
N ALA A 19 -12.75 -22.12 28.22
CA ALA A 19 -11.79 -21.46 29.10
C ALA A 19 -10.62 -20.92 28.27
N MET A 20 -10.10 -19.75 28.66
CA MET A 20 -8.95 -19.11 28.04
C MET A 20 -7.71 -19.30 28.92
N VAL A 21 -6.60 -19.68 28.29
CA VAL A 21 -5.27 -19.68 28.90
C VAL A 21 -4.49 -18.54 28.29
N TRP A 22 -3.86 -17.73 29.14
CA TRP A 22 -3.05 -16.60 28.69
C TRP A 22 -1.64 -16.72 29.25
N ALA A 23 -0.65 -16.45 28.39
CA ALA A 23 0.76 -16.50 28.75
C ALA A 23 1.49 -15.31 28.12
N ASN A 24 2.36 -14.67 28.91
CA ASN A 24 3.30 -13.67 28.43
C ASN A 24 4.57 -14.35 27.96
N LEU A 25 5.00 -14.02 26.75
CA LEU A 25 6.29 -14.43 26.22
C LEU A 25 7.31 -13.32 26.49
N LEU A 26 8.46 -13.69 27.05
CA LEU A 26 9.58 -12.78 27.22
C LEU A 26 10.39 -12.73 25.92
N GLU A 27 10.68 -11.53 25.43
CA GLU A 27 11.44 -11.30 24.19
C GLU A 27 12.87 -11.84 24.26
N GLU A 28 13.47 -11.75 25.44
CA GLU A 28 14.81 -12.25 25.72
C GLU A 28 14.72 -13.26 26.85
N ASN A 29 15.37 -14.40 26.65
CA ASN A 29 15.53 -15.38 27.70
C ASN A 29 16.37 -14.78 28.83
N PRO A 30 15.84 -14.64 30.06
CA PRO A 30 16.54 -13.95 31.15
C PRO A 30 17.80 -14.70 31.63
N MET A 31 17.97 -15.97 31.27
CA MET A 31 19.15 -16.77 31.62
C MET A 31 20.19 -16.81 30.50
N THR A 32 19.77 -16.95 29.24
CA THR A 32 20.69 -17.12 28.10
C THR A 32 20.94 -15.84 27.32
N GLY A 33 20.07 -14.83 27.45
CA GLY A 33 20.08 -13.61 26.62
C GLY A 33 19.68 -13.85 25.17
N GLU A 34 19.28 -15.07 24.80
CA GLU A 34 18.82 -15.39 23.45
C GLU A 34 17.45 -14.78 23.19
N LYS A 35 17.24 -14.30 21.96
CA LYS A 35 15.95 -13.79 21.51
C LYS A 35 14.98 -14.92 21.25
N LEU A 36 13.70 -14.64 21.52
CA LEU A 36 12.61 -15.57 21.25
C LEU A 36 12.47 -15.84 19.75
N ASP A 37 12.45 -17.12 19.37
CA ASP A 37 12.11 -17.53 18.01
C ASP A 37 10.59 -17.72 17.88
N TYR A 38 9.95 -16.74 17.27
CA TYR A 38 8.50 -16.75 17.04
C TYR A 38 8.01 -17.92 16.19
N ARG A 39 8.81 -18.38 15.22
CA ARG A 39 8.42 -19.49 14.33
C ARG A 39 8.45 -20.81 15.09
N ALA A 40 9.47 -21.00 15.93
CA ALA A 40 9.56 -22.16 16.81
C ALA A 40 8.38 -22.20 17.80
N VAL A 41 8.06 -21.06 18.42
CA VAL A 41 6.92 -20.94 19.34
C VAL A 41 5.59 -21.24 18.63
N ALA A 42 5.38 -20.69 17.43
CA ALA A 42 4.17 -20.96 16.64
C ALA A 42 4.01 -22.45 16.32
N THR A 43 5.12 -23.13 16.00
CA THR A 43 5.12 -24.59 15.74
C THR A 43 4.71 -25.36 17.00
N LEU A 44 5.31 -25.04 18.16
CA LEU A 44 4.96 -25.67 19.43
C LEU A 44 3.49 -25.44 19.82
N LEU A 45 2.94 -24.27 19.50
CA LEU A 45 1.52 -23.98 19.72
C LEU A 45 0.61 -24.85 18.84
N GLU A 46 0.99 -25.07 17.57
CA GLU A 46 0.26 -26.01 16.70
C GLU A 46 0.39 -27.45 17.18
N ASP A 47 1.56 -27.87 17.68
CA ASP A 47 1.73 -29.19 18.28
C ASP A 47 0.74 -29.41 19.45
N ILE A 48 0.58 -28.40 20.32
CA ILE A 48 -0.43 -28.42 21.39
C ILE A 48 -1.83 -28.57 20.81
N ARG A 49 -2.19 -27.79 19.77
CA ARG A 49 -3.51 -27.92 19.13
C ARG A 49 -3.71 -29.34 18.61
N THR A 50 -2.77 -29.89 17.85
CA THR A 50 -2.89 -31.24 17.28
C THR A 50 -3.00 -32.34 18.34
N GLN A 51 -2.43 -32.13 19.52
CA GLN A 51 -2.49 -33.09 20.63
C GLN A 51 -3.86 -33.09 21.34
N PHE A 52 -4.52 -31.95 21.44
CA PHE A 52 -5.71 -31.76 22.29
C PHE A 52 -7.01 -31.44 21.53
N GLU A 53 -6.95 -31.17 20.22
CA GLU A 53 -8.14 -30.99 19.38
C GLU A 53 -8.72 -32.35 18.95
N ASP A 54 -9.98 -32.62 19.32
CA ASP A 54 -10.73 -33.82 18.98
C ASP A 54 -12.19 -33.50 18.61
N GLU A 55 -13.07 -34.50 18.47
CA GLU A 55 -14.48 -34.28 18.11
C GLU A 55 -15.30 -33.56 19.19
N GLU A 56 -14.86 -33.60 20.46
CA GLU A 56 -15.54 -32.99 21.61
C GLU A 56 -14.88 -31.68 22.05
N HIS A 57 -13.59 -31.49 21.78
CA HIS A 57 -12.77 -30.37 22.25
C HIS A 57 -12.13 -29.63 21.09
N SER A 58 -12.43 -28.34 20.95
CA SER A 58 -11.74 -27.47 20.00
C SER A 58 -10.68 -26.61 20.69
N VAL A 59 -9.52 -26.44 20.05
CA VAL A 59 -8.43 -25.62 20.57
C VAL A 59 -8.17 -24.44 19.63
N HIS A 60 -8.37 -23.24 20.15
CA HIS A 60 -8.24 -21.98 19.41
C HIS A 60 -7.07 -21.18 19.96
N ILE A 61 -6.16 -20.76 19.08
CA ILE A 61 -4.88 -20.15 19.47
C ILE A 61 -4.69 -18.84 18.72
N ILE A 62 -4.47 -17.78 19.48
CA ILE A 62 -4.16 -16.44 18.99
C ILE A 62 -2.99 -15.83 19.75
N GLY A 63 -2.40 -14.77 19.22
CA GLY A 63 -1.29 -14.06 19.83
C GLY A 63 -0.18 -13.73 18.83
N PHE A 64 0.67 -12.78 19.19
CA PHE A 64 1.70 -12.23 18.31
C PHE A 64 2.62 -13.30 17.72
N ALA A 65 3.14 -14.21 18.56
CA ALA A 65 4.02 -15.29 18.11
C ALA A 65 3.36 -16.18 17.05
N LYS A 66 2.08 -16.49 17.25
CA LYS A 66 1.32 -17.32 16.32
C LYS A 66 1.09 -16.63 14.98
N ILE A 67 0.71 -15.34 15.00
CA ILE A 67 0.56 -14.52 13.79
C ILE A 67 1.86 -14.50 13.00
N VAL A 68 2.99 -14.21 13.66
CA VAL A 68 4.29 -14.09 13.01
C VAL A 68 4.70 -15.42 12.37
N GLY A 69 4.44 -16.55 13.03
CA GLY A 69 4.62 -17.87 12.44
C GLY A 69 3.80 -18.07 11.16
N ASP A 70 2.50 -17.77 11.21
CA ASP A 70 1.59 -17.94 10.06
C ASP A 70 1.95 -17.01 8.88
N ILE A 71 2.38 -15.78 9.17
CA ILE A 71 2.89 -14.84 8.16
C ILE A 71 4.20 -15.37 7.56
N SER A 72 5.10 -15.93 8.38
CA SER A 72 6.37 -16.49 7.92
C SER A 72 6.18 -17.68 6.98
N ASP A 73 5.25 -18.58 7.30
CA ASP A 73 4.91 -19.71 6.43
C ASP A 73 4.25 -19.25 5.13
N GLY A 74 3.40 -18.23 5.19
CA GLY A 74 2.86 -17.58 3.99
C GLY A 74 3.93 -16.88 3.13
N ALA A 75 4.99 -16.36 3.73
CA ALA A 75 6.07 -15.65 3.02
C ALA A 75 6.89 -16.59 2.12
N GLU A 76 7.00 -17.89 2.46
CA GLU A 76 7.65 -18.88 1.60
C GLU A 76 6.90 -19.05 0.27
N ALA A 77 5.56 -18.99 0.30
CA ALA A 77 4.72 -19.08 -0.90
C ALA A 77 4.97 -17.90 -1.87
N VAL A 78 5.44 -16.76 -1.38
CA VAL A 78 5.77 -15.59 -2.21
C VAL A 78 6.84 -15.96 -3.24
N ILE A 79 7.88 -16.69 -2.86
CA ILE A 79 8.96 -17.10 -3.78
C ILE A 79 8.40 -17.94 -4.93
N TRP A 80 7.44 -18.81 -4.66
CA TRP A 80 6.76 -19.60 -5.71
C TRP A 80 5.99 -18.71 -6.69
N PHE A 81 5.29 -17.68 -6.19
CA PHE A 81 4.64 -16.71 -7.08
C PHE A 81 5.66 -15.93 -7.94
N PHE A 82 6.86 -15.66 -7.44
CA PHE A 82 7.93 -15.03 -8.24
C PHE A 82 8.33 -15.92 -9.41
N LEU A 83 8.56 -17.21 -9.12
CA LEU A 83 8.93 -18.19 -10.14
C LEU A 83 7.84 -18.39 -11.18
N ILE A 84 6.58 -18.45 -10.74
CA ILE A 84 5.42 -18.53 -11.65
C ILE A 84 5.35 -17.29 -12.54
N ALA A 85 5.47 -16.08 -11.96
CA ALA A 85 5.46 -14.84 -12.72
C ALA A 85 6.61 -14.78 -13.74
N LEU A 86 7.80 -15.25 -13.38
CA LEU A 86 8.95 -15.36 -14.28
C LEU A 86 8.68 -16.31 -15.44
N VAL A 87 8.08 -17.48 -15.19
CA VAL A 87 7.72 -18.46 -16.22
C VAL A 87 6.63 -17.92 -17.15
N ILE A 88 5.58 -17.30 -16.60
CA ILE A 88 4.51 -16.66 -17.38
C ILE A 88 5.10 -15.57 -18.27
N THR A 89 5.91 -14.68 -17.68
CA THR A 89 6.57 -13.58 -18.38
C THR A 89 7.47 -14.09 -19.50
N GLY A 90 8.30 -15.11 -19.22
CA GLY A 90 9.16 -15.72 -20.24
C GLY A 90 8.37 -16.41 -21.35
N THR A 91 7.27 -17.08 -21.03
CA THR A 91 6.40 -17.72 -22.02
C THR A 91 5.73 -16.67 -22.92
N LEU A 92 5.15 -15.62 -22.33
CA LEU A 92 4.54 -14.53 -23.07
C LEU A 92 5.58 -13.80 -23.94
N LEU A 93 6.77 -13.54 -23.41
CA LEU A 93 7.85 -12.87 -24.13
C LEU A 93 8.40 -13.72 -25.27
N TYR A 94 8.46 -15.05 -25.09
CA TYR A 94 8.76 -15.98 -26.17
C TYR A 94 7.69 -15.97 -27.25
N ILE A 95 6.41 -15.95 -26.89
CA ILE A 95 5.30 -15.85 -27.84
C ILE A 95 5.36 -14.54 -28.62
N TYR A 96 5.73 -13.44 -27.96
CA TYR A 96 5.87 -12.10 -28.55
C TYR A 96 7.08 -11.99 -29.49
N SER A 97 8.27 -12.36 -29.01
CA SER A 97 9.53 -12.21 -29.74
C SER A 97 9.84 -13.35 -30.73
N ARG A 98 9.23 -14.52 -30.51
CA ARG A 98 9.46 -15.78 -31.26
C ARG A 98 10.94 -16.17 -31.37
N SER A 99 11.76 -15.73 -30.40
CA SER A 99 13.19 -16.00 -30.36
C SER A 99 13.63 -16.22 -28.92
N ILE A 100 14.33 -17.33 -28.68
CA ILE A 100 14.81 -17.72 -27.35
C ILE A 100 15.73 -16.63 -26.79
N TRP A 101 16.69 -16.15 -27.58
CA TRP A 101 17.65 -15.15 -27.11
C TRP A 101 17.04 -13.76 -26.88
N LEU A 102 16.03 -13.38 -27.68
CA LEU A 102 15.28 -12.14 -27.44
C LEU A 102 14.31 -12.26 -26.25
N THR A 103 14.12 -13.46 -25.73
CA THR A 103 13.36 -13.71 -24.50
C THR A 103 14.30 -13.74 -23.30
N VAL A 104 15.39 -14.50 -23.38
CA VAL A 104 16.33 -14.71 -22.28
C VAL A 104 17.05 -13.41 -21.92
N LEU A 105 17.50 -12.61 -22.89
CA LEU A 105 18.31 -11.42 -22.58
C LEU A 105 17.59 -10.40 -21.67
N PRO A 106 16.35 -9.93 -21.96
CA PRO A 106 15.62 -9.05 -21.05
C PRO A 106 15.35 -9.66 -19.68
N LEU A 107 15.08 -10.97 -19.62
CA LEU A 107 14.81 -11.64 -18.34
C LEU A 107 16.09 -11.75 -17.50
N THR A 108 17.24 -12.00 -18.14
CA THR A 108 18.53 -12.06 -17.45
C THR A 108 18.96 -10.69 -16.94
N CYS A 109 18.88 -9.62 -17.75
CA CYS A 109 19.09 -8.25 -17.26
C CYS A 109 18.10 -7.91 -16.15
N SER A 110 16.84 -8.35 -16.35
CA SER A 110 15.73 -8.41 -15.39
C SER A 110 16.15 -8.85 -13.99
N LEU A 111 16.62 -10.10 -13.96
CA LEU A 111 16.99 -10.84 -12.77
C LEU A 111 18.29 -10.34 -12.14
N VAL A 112 19.27 -9.90 -12.96
CA VAL A 112 20.49 -9.27 -12.46
C VAL A 112 20.15 -8.02 -11.66
N ALA A 113 19.19 -7.20 -12.12
CA ALA A 113 18.75 -6.02 -11.38
C ALA A 113 18.17 -6.39 -10.01
N VAL A 114 17.35 -7.44 -9.94
CA VAL A 114 16.79 -7.96 -8.67
C VAL A 114 17.88 -8.47 -7.74
N ILE A 115 18.81 -9.28 -8.24
CA ILE A 115 19.91 -9.83 -7.45
C ILE A 115 20.78 -8.71 -6.88
N TRP A 116 21.10 -7.70 -7.70
CA TRP A 116 21.88 -6.54 -7.25
C TRP A 116 21.11 -5.67 -6.27
N GLN A 117 19.80 -5.51 -6.44
CA GLN A 117 18.94 -4.81 -5.48
C GLN A 117 18.92 -5.52 -4.12
N MET A 118 18.76 -6.83 -4.09
CA MET A 118 18.81 -7.63 -2.85
C MET A 118 20.21 -7.60 -2.20
N GLY A 119 21.26 -7.69 -3.00
CA GLY A 119 22.65 -7.56 -2.52
C GLY A 119 22.92 -6.19 -1.91
N SER A 120 22.45 -5.11 -2.55
CA SER A 120 22.57 -3.75 -2.01
C SER A 120 21.82 -3.59 -0.68
N LEU A 121 20.64 -4.19 -0.56
CA LEU A 121 19.83 -4.16 0.66
C LEU A 121 20.57 -4.83 1.84
N SER A 122 21.15 -6.00 1.59
CA SER A 122 21.97 -6.70 2.59
C SER A 122 23.21 -5.90 3.01
N LEU A 123 23.87 -5.22 2.07
CA LEU A 123 25.02 -4.35 2.39
C LEU A 123 24.66 -3.13 3.25
N MET A 124 23.41 -2.67 3.18
CA MET A 124 22.91 -1.56 4.00
C MET A 124 22.42 -2.01 5.40
N GLY A 125 22.46 -3.31 5.69
CA GLY A 125 22.00 -3.86 6.98
C GLY A 125 20.48 -3.97 7.11
N TYR A 126 19.74 -3.87 6.01
CA TYR A 126 18.29 -4.12 6.00
C TYR A 126 18.00 -5.63 5.95
N SER A 127 16.94 -6.06 6.64
CA SER A 127 16.38 -7.41 6.55
C SER A 127 15.30 -7.49 5.47
N LEU A 128 15.07 -8.70 4.95
CA LEU A 128 13.88 -8.98 4.15
C LEU A 128 12.69 -9.15 5.09
N ASP A 129 12.02 -8.05 5.36
CA ASP A 129 10.77 -8.09 6.10
C ASP A 129 9.64 -8.56 5.17
N PRO A 130 8.56 -9.19 5.68
CA PRO A 130 7.46 -9.71 4.86
C PRO A 130 6.81 -8.68 3.93
N MET A 131 6.93 -7.39 4.23
CA MET A 131 6.43 -6.30 3.38
C MET A 131 7.41 -5.90 2.26
N ASN A 132 8.71 -6.11 2.47
CA ASN A 132 9.75 -5.75 1.49
C ASN A 132 9.98 -6.87 0.44
N ILE A 133 9.38 -8.05 0.66
CA ILE A 133 9.43 -9.17 -0.29
C ILE A 133 8.82 -8.82 -1.66
N LEU A 134 8.01 -7.76 -1.73
CA LEU A 134 7.35 -7.30 -2.95
C LEU A 134 8.24 -6.49 -3.88
N THR A 135 9.22 -5.77 -3.32
CA THR A 135 10.11 -4.88 -4.10
C THR A 135 10.82 -5.62 -5.24
N PRO A 136 11.44 -6.81 -5.02
CA PRO A 136 12.05 -7.62 -6.08
C PRO A 136 11.15 -7.88 -7.30
N PHE A 137 9.86 -8.11 -7.07
CA PHE A 137 8.91 -8.38 -8.15
C PHE A 137 8.63 -7.15 -8.98
N LEU A 138 8.47 -6.00 -8.32
CA LEU A 138 8.21 -4.74 -8.99
C LEU A 138 9.42 -4.32 -9.83
N ILE A 139 10.63 -4.50 -9.29
CA ILE A 139 11.88 -4.27 -10.02
C ILE A 139 12.00 -5.22 -11.23
N PHE A 140 11.69 -6.50 -11.05
CA PHE A 140 11.65 -7.45 -12.17
C PHE A 140 10.64 -7.02 -13.25
N ALA A 141 9.42 -6.65 -12.86
CA ALA A 141 8.35 -6.22 -13.72
C ALA A 141 8.73 -4.97 -14.55
N ILE A 142 9.21 -3.91 -13.88
CA ILE A 142 9.66 -2.66 -14.50
C ILE A 142 10.81 -2.98 -15.48
N GLY A 143 11.79 -3.78 -15.03
CA GLY A 143 12.90 -4.20 -15.87
C GLY A 143 12.41 -4.88 -17.15
N VAL A 144 11.56 -5.90 -17.04
CA VAL A 144 11.04 -6.60 -18.22
C VAL A 144 10.29 -5.65 -19.15
N SER A 145 9.49 -4.74 -18.59
CA SER A 145 8.76 -3.72 -19.37
C SER A 145 9.72 -2.91 -20.25
N HIS A 146 10.77 -2.31 -19.69
CA HIS A 146 11.77 -1.57 -20.46
C HIS A 146 12.55 -2.47 -21.42
N GLY A 147 12.84 -3.71 -21.01
CA GLY A 147 13.52 -4.69 -21.86
C GLY A 147 12.72 -5.03 -23.13
N VAL A 148 11.40 -5.15 -23.01
CA VAL A 148 10.49 -5.33 -24.15
C VAL A 148 10.50 -4.12 -25.07
N GLN A 149 10.45 -2.90 -24.52
CA GLN A 149 10.52 -1.67 -25.32
C GLN A 149 11.83 -1.61 -26.12
N MET A 150 12.95 -1.92 -25.48
CA MET A 150 14.27 -1.97 -26.11
C MET A 150 14.32 -2.99 -27.25
N ILE A 151 13.83 -4.21 -27.02
CA ILE A 151 13.81 -5.24 -28.06
C ILE A 151 12.89 -4.89 -29.21
N SER A 152 11.72 -4.30 -28.94
CA SER A 152 10.76 -3.94 -29.98
C SER A 152 11.37 -2.95 -30.99
N VAL A 153 12.04 -1.90 -30.49
CA VAL A 153 12.74 -0.93 -31.34
C VAL A 153 13.96 -1.56 -32.01
N TRP A 154 14.77 -2.33 -31.29
CA TRP A 154 15.95 -2.99 -31.85
C TRP A 154 15.61 -3.92 -33.02
N ILE A 155 14.51 -4.67 -32.93
CA ILE A 155 14.03 -5.51 -34.03
C ILE A 155 13.74 -4.65 -35.26
N VAL A 156 13.04 -3.53 -35.10
CA VAL A 156 12.67 -2.63 -36.21
C VAL A 156 13.91 -1.99 -36.84
N GLU A 157 14.83 -1.46 -36.04
CA GLU A 157 16.07 -0.85 -36.53
C GLU A 157 16.93 -1.87 -37.29
N LYS A 158 17.16 -3.04 -36.70
CA LYS A 158 18.03 -4.07 -37.30
C LYS A 158 17.41 -4.72 -38.54
N LYS A 159 16.09 -4.96 -38.54
CA LYS A 159 15.43 -5.82 -39.56
C LYS A 159 14.70 -5.08 -40.65
N PHE A 160 14.35 -3.83 -40.42
CA PHE A 160 13.50 -3.03 -41.30
C PHE A 160 14.03 -1.61 -41.52
N GLY A 161 15.31 -1.35 -41.18
CA GLY A 161 15.96 -0.05 -41.42
C GLY A 161 15.29 1.12 -40.70
N GLY A 162 14.68 0.87 -39.53
CA GLY A 162 14.03 1.90 -38.72
C GLY A 162 12.58 2.22 -39.11
N ARG A 163 12.05 1.60 -40.18
CA ARG A 163 10.63 1.66 -40.57
C ARG A 163 9.88 0.41 -40.10
N THR A 164 8.63 0.55 -39.69
CA THR A 164 7.86 -0.63 -39.26
C THR A 164 7.53 -1.52 -40.46
N PRO A 165 7.25 -2.83 -40.26
CA PRO A 165 6.84 -3.72 -41.35
C PRO A 165 5.63 -3.18 -42.15
N ASP A 166 4.69 -2.50 -41.49
CA ASP A 166 3.55 -1.84 -42.14
C ASP A 166 3.95 -0.70 -43.05
N ASP A 167 4.97 0.06 -42.68
CA ASP A 167 5.43 1.20 -43.47
C ASP A 167 5.98 0.73 -44.82
N TRP A 168 6.69 -0.41 -44.82
CA TRP A 168 7.20 -1.04 -46.04
C TRP A 168 6.07 -1.52 -46.94
N VAL A 169 5.10 -2.25 -46.39
CA VAL A 169 3.91 -2.69 -47.12
C VAL A 169 3.14 -1.50 -47.70
N ARG A 170 2.93 -0.44 -46.90
CA ARG A 170 2.25 0.79 -47.36
C ARG A 170 3.03 1.54 -48.44
N SER A 171 4.36 1.41 -48.48
CA SER A 171 5.19 1.98 -49.54
C SER A 171 5.21 1.13 -50.82
N GLY A 172 4.48 0.01 -50.86
CA GLY A 172 4.39 -0.89 -52.01
C GLY A 172 5.53 -1.93 -52.08
N ILE A 173 6.39 -1.99 -51.06
CA ILE A 173 7.53 -2.90 -51.01
C ILE A 173 7.15 -4.11 -50.14
N GLU A 174 6.88 -5.24 -50.80
CA GLU A 174 6.53 -6.50 -50.13
C GLU A 174 7.67 -7.53 -50.15
N ASP A 175 8.68 -7.32 -51.02
CA ASP A 175 9.84 -8.20 -51.11
C ASP A 175 10.87 -7.88 -50.00
N ILE A 176 11.30 -8.92 -49.28
CA ILE A 176 12.25 -8.83 -48.18
C ILE A 176 13.65 -8.44 -48.69
N ALA A 177 13.95 -8.77 -49.95
CA ALA A 177 15.23 -8.47 -50.59
C ALA A 177 15.46 -6.95 -50.75
N GLU A 178 14.39 -6.18 -50.92
CA GLU A 178 14.44 -4.72 -51.08
C GLU A 178 14.55 -3.98 -49.74
N ILE A 179 14.26 -4.67 -48.63
CA ILE A 179 14.29 -4.08 -47.30
C ILE A 179 15.71 -4.16 -46.72
N PRO A 180 16.30 -3.04 -46.28
CA PRO A 180 17.65 -3.03 -45.71
C PRO A 180 17.72 -3.91 -44.43
N HIS A 181 18.70 -4.81 -44.40
CA HIS A 181 19.08 -5.58 -43.22
C HIS A 181 20.38 -5.00 -42.65
N LEU A 182 20.32 -4.51 -41.42
CA LEU A 182 21.45 -3.82 -40.78
C LEU A 182 22.16 -4.73 -39.77
N LEU A 183 23.42 -4.37 -39.50
CA LEU A 183 24.26 -5.08 -38.54
C LEU A 183 23.70 -4.92 -37.11
N PRO A 184 23.89 -5.91 -36.22
CA PRO A 184 23.36 -5.87 -34.85
C PRO A 184 23.77 -4.61 -34.07
N HIS A 185 25.02 -4.15 -34.26
CA HIS A 185 25.54 -2.94 -33.60
C HIS A 185 24.79 -1.67 -34.01
N HIS A 186 24.37 -1.57 -35.27
CA HIS A 186 23.61 -0.42 -35.76
C HIS A 186 22.23 -0.39 -35.09
N GLY A 187 21.57 -1.55 -35.01
CA GLY A 187 20.30 -1.69 -34.30
C GLY A 187 20.41 -1.23 -32.84
N SER A 188 21.44 -1.68 -32.12
CA SER A 188 21.67 -1.26 -30.73
C SER A 188 21.96 0.23 -30.59
N ARG A 189 22.77 0.82 -31.48
CA ARG A 189 23.09 2.26 -31.46
C ARG A 189 21.86 3.12 -31.65
N GLU A 190 21.02 2.81 -32.63
CA GLU A 190 19.80 3.59 -32.89
C GLU A 190 18.74 3.38 -31.81
N THR A 191 18.66 2.17 -31.25
CA THR A 191 17.79 1.88 -30.10
C THR A 191 18.15 2.77 -28.91
N ILE A 192 19.45 2.87 -28.56
CA ILE A 192 19.91 3.77 -27.49
C ILE A 192 19.54 5.22 -27.83
N LYS A 193 19.84 5.72 -29.03
CA LYS A 193 19.51 7.12 -29.39
C LYS A 193 18.02 7.44 -29.25
N LYS A 194 17.14 6.51 -29.63
CA LYS A 194 15.69 6.73 -29.62
C LYS A 194 15.05 6.50 -28.26
N LEU A 195 15.57 5.57 -27.45
CA LEU A 195 14.96 5.15 -26.19
C LEU A 195 15.69 5.59 -24.92
N LEU A 196 16.93 6.08 -25.01
CA LEU A 196 17.67 6.55 -23.84
C LEU A 196 16.94 7.69 -23.15
N THR A 197 16.52 8.71 -23.90
CA THR A 197 15.78 9.86 -23.34
C THR A 197 14.46 9.44 -22.70
N PRO A 198 13.48 8.89 -23.44
CA PRO A 198 12.18 8.53 -22.84
C PRO A 198 12.31 7.45 -21.76
N GLY A 199 13.22 6.48 -21.92
CA GLY A 199 13.43 5.40 -20.94
C GLY A 199 14.13 5.89 -19.67
N ALA A 200 15.09 6.80 -19.76
CA ALA A 200 15.70 7.41 -18.58
C ALA A 200 14.70 8.29 -17.82
N ILE A 201 13.85 9.04 -18.52
CA ILE A 201 12.85 9.90 -17.87
C ILE A 201 11.80 9.07 -17.14
N ALA A 202 11.32 8.00 -17.79
CA ALA A 202 10.45 7.00 -17.16
C ALA A 202 11.07 6.48 -15.85
N LEU A 203 12.28 5.90 -15.91
CA LEU A 203 12.97 5.34 -14.75
C LEU A 203 13.33 6.38 -13.68
N VAL A 204 13.73 7.60 -14.06
CA VAL A 204 14.00 8.68 -13.10
C VAL A 204 12.71 9.15 -12.45
N SER A 205 11.61 9.19 -13.20
CA SER A 205 10.29 9.51 -12.65
C SER A 205 9.83 8.46 -11.65
N ASP A 206 10.05 7.18 -11.95
CA ASP A 206 9.79 6.08 -11.01
C ASP A 206 10.64 6.23 -9.74
N ALA A 207 11.96 6.41 -9.90
CA ALA A 207 12.87 6.56 -8.76
C ALA A 207 12.49 7.77 -7.88
N ILE A 208 12.16 8.91 -8.48
CA ILE A 208 11.70 10.09 -7.73
C ILE A 208 10.34 9.81 -7.08
N GLY A 209 9.41 9.17 -7.79
CA GLY A 209 8.12 8.75 -7.27
C GLY A 209 8.29 7.91 -5.99
N PHE A 210 9.16 6.90 -6.02
CA PHE A 210 9.53 6.14 -4.82
C PHE A 210 10.18 7.00 -3.75
N MET A 211 11.11 7.88 -4.11
CA MET A 211 11.81 8.72 -3.14
C MET A 211 10.87 9.69 -2.41
N THR A 212 9.78 10.15 -3.04
CA THR A 212 8.78 10.99 -2.38
C THR A 212 8.02 10.27 -1.26
N ILE A 213 7.99 8.93 -1.29
CA ILE A 213 7.38 8.12 -0.23
C ILE A 213 8.23 8.18 1.06
N LEU A 214 9.51 8.56 1.00
CA LEU A 214 10.38 8.70 2.18
C LEU A 214 9.94 9.76 3.18
N PHE A 215 9.15 10.74 2.73
CA PHE A 215 8.60 11.77 3.61
C PHE A 215 7.54 11.24 4.58
N ILE A 216 7.08 10.00 4.39
CA ILE A 216 6.15 9.33 5.30
C ILE A 216 6.92 8.82 6.52
N LYS A 217 6.49 9.25 7.72
CA LYS A 217 7.10 8.87 9.02
C LYS A 217 6.74 7.46 9.46
N ILE A 218 6.84 6.48 8.57
CA ILE A 218 6.61 5.06 8.84
C ILE A 218 7.82 4.31 8.31
N ARG A 219 8.63 3.75 9.22
CA ARG A 219 9.93 3.14 8.90
C ARG A 219 9.84 2.08 7.79
N ILE A 220 8.85 1.19 7.88
CA ILE A 220 8.62 0.11 6.90
C ILE A 220 8.42 0.68 5.48
N ILE A 221 7.65 1.77 5.36
CA ILE A 221 7.39 2.45 4.09
C ILE A 221 8.67 3.11 3.55
N GLN A 222 9.49 3.68 4.44
CA GLN A 222 10.75 4.29 4.06
C GLN A 222 11.77 3.25 3.55
N GLU A 223 11.85 2.09 4.20
CA GLU A 223 12.71 0.99 3.75
C GLU A 223 12.25 0.45 2.38
N LEU A 224 10.95 0.30 2.17
CA LEU A 224 10.38 -0.04 0.85
C LEU A 224 10.74 1.01 -0.22
N ALA A 225 10.63 2.30 0.11
CA ALA A 225 10.92 3.39 -0.80
C ALA A 225 12.40 3.46 -1.19
N ILE A 226 13.33 3.26 -0.24
CA ILE A 226 14.79 3.21 -0.51
C ILE A 226 15.11 2.05 -1.44
N THR A 227 14.62 0.86 -1.10
CA THR A 227 14.94 -0.37 -1.81
C THR A 227 14.38 -0.38 -3.23
N ALA A 228 13.17 0.14 -3.42
CA ALA A 228 12.59 0.33 -4.74
C ALA A 228 13.37 1.38 -5.57
N SER A 229 13.73 2.52 -4.98
CA SER A 229 14.52 3.57 -5.67
C SER A 229 15.88 3.05 -6.15
N ILE A 230 16.58 2.29 -5.30
CA ILE A 230 17.85 1.64 -5.65
C ILE A 230 17.64 0.61 -6.76
N GLY A 231 16.59 -0.21 -6.66
CA GLY A 231 16.26 -1.18 -7.70
C GLY A 231 16.03 -0.53 -9.06
N VAL A 232 15.25 0.55 -9.11
CA VAL A 232 15.01 1.32 -10.34
C VAL A 232 16.30 1.95 -10.88
N ALA A 233 17.14 2.49 -10.00
CA ALA A 233 18.45 3.02 -10.40
C ALA A 233 19.33 1.93 -11.04
N ILE A 234 19.29 0.70 -10.52
CA ILE A 234 20.00 -0.44 -11.10
C ILE A 234 19.42 -0.81 -12.47
N ILE A 235 18.09 -0.73 -12.67
CA ILE A 235 17.45 -0.99 -13.98
C ILE A 235 17.98 -0.04 -15.07
N ILE A 236 18.28 1.22 -14.72
CA ILE A 236 18.92 2.15 -15.66
C ILE A 236 20.20 1.53 -16.22
N PHE A 237 21.05 0.95 -15.37
CA PHE A 237 22.29 0.31 -15.82
C PHE A 237 22.05 -1.01 -16.57
N THR A 238 21.19 -1.89 -16.05
CA THR A 238 21.01 -3.24 -16.61
C THR A 238 20.21 -3.25 -17.91
N ASN A 239 19.17 -2.42 -18.01
CA ASN A 239 18.23 -2.49 -19.14
C ASN A 239 18.43 -1.36 -20.14
N LEU A 240 18.89 -0.18 -19.70
CA LEU A 240 19.18 0.93 -20.60
C LEU A 240 20.58 0.83 -21.23
N PHE A 241 21.56 0.24 -20.55
CA PHE A 241 22.93 0.08 -21.06
C PHE A 241 23.31 -1.37 -21.38
N LEU A 242 23.28 -2.27 -20.39
CA LEU A 242 23.76 -3.64 -20.56
C LEU A 242 22.94 -4.42 -21.61
N LEU A 243 21.61 -4.30 -21.63
CA LEU A 243 20.78 -5.01 -22.61
C LEU A 243 21.10 -4.62 -24.08
N PRO A 244 21.14 -3.33 -24.49
CA PRO A 244 21.58 -2.97 -25.85
C PRO A 244 22.99 -3.47 -26.21
N ILE A 245 23.92 -3.50 -25.24
CA ILE A 245 25.27 -4.04 -25.42
C ILE A 245 25.19 -5.55 -25.75
N LEU A 246 24.43 -6.32 -24.97
CA LEU A 246 24.25 -7.76 -25.22
C LEU A 246 23.56 -8.02 -26.56
N LEU A 247 22.56 -7.20 -26.92
CA LEU A 247 21.90 -7.27 -28.22
C LEU A 247 22.84 -6.98 -29.39
N SER A 248 23.91 -6.19 -29.18
CA SER A 248 24.89 -5.89 -30.23
C SER A 248 25.70 -7.12 -30.68
N TRP A 249 25.75 -8.17 -29.86
CA TRP A 249 26.46 -9.43 -30.16
C TRP A 249 25.52 -10.53 -30.69
N LEU A 250 24.21 -10.27 -30.73
CA LEU A 250 23.22 -11.29 -31.04
C LEU A 250 23.08 -11.55 -32.56
N HIS A 251 23.42 -12.77 -32.96
CA HIS A 251 23.24 -13.29 -34.31
C HIS A 251 22.06 -14.26 -34.34
N MET A 252 21.05 -14.00 -35.19
CA MET A 252 19.83 -14.84 -35.27
C MET A 252 19.98 -15.89 -36.37
N LYS A 253 19.79 -17.17 -36.04
CA LYS A 253 20.01 -18.28 -36.96
C LYS A 253 19.00 -18.38 -38.12
N ASN A 254 17.81 -17.78 -38.03
CA ASN A 254 16.78 -17.77 -39.12
C ASN A 254 16.23 -16.36 -39.37
N ALA A 255 17.14 -15.44 -39.72
CA ALA A 255 16.85 -14.02 -39.88
C ALA A 255 15.79 -13.69 -40.95
N GLU A 256 15.82 -14.36 -42.09
CA GLU A 256 14.97 -14.05 -43.26
C GLU A 256 13.57 -14.61 -43.10
N GLU A 257 13.44 -15.85 -42.64
CA GLU A 257 12.14 -16.46 -42.38
C GLU A 257 11.34 -15.65 -41.33
N TYR A 258 12.01 -15.16 -40.29
CA TYR A 258 11.41 -14.27 -39.30
C TYR A 258 10.91 -12.95 -39.92
N ARG A 259 11.69 -12.33 -40.83
CA ARG A 259 11.30 -11.10 -41.55
C ARG A 259 10.09 -11.34 -42.46
N SER A 260 10.11 -12.44 -43.23
CA SER A 260 9.02 -12.81 -44.14
C SER A 260 7.69 -12.96 -43.43
N ARG A 261 7.69 -13.59 -42.25
CA ARG A 261 6.48 -13.80 -41.44
C ARG A 261 5.97 -12.49 -40.87
N LEU A 262 6.84 -11.59 -40.43
CA LEU A 262 6.45 -10.27 -39.93
C LEU A 262 5.84 -9.39 -41.03
N LEU A 263 6.41 -9.39 -42.24
CA LEU A 263 5.85 -8.67 -43.39
C LEU A 263 4.50 -9.24 -43.81
N ARG A 264 4.37 -10.58 -43.94
CA ARG A 264 3.07 -11.22 -44.23
C ARG A 264 2.02 -10.89 -43.18
N LYS A 265 2.40 -10.77 -41.91
CA LYS A 265 1.49 -10.37 -40.84
C LYS A 265 1.14 -8.88 -40.89
N ALA A 266 2.04 -8.05 -41.42
CA ALA A 266 1.80 -6.63 -41.63
C ALA A 266 0.95 -6.32 -42.87
N ALA A 267 1.09 -7.14 -43.92
CA ALA A 267 0.27 -7.09 -45.14
C ALA A 267 -1.18 -7.50 -44.90
N LYS A 268 -1.45 -8.27 -43.84
CA LYS A 268 -2.83 -8.56 -43.43
C LYS A 268 -3.47 -7.32 -42.84
N ASP A 269 -4.66 -7.02 -43.33
CA ASP A 269 -5.53 -6.00 -42.75
C ASP A 269 -5.70 -6.26 -41.26
N ALA A 270 -5.43 -5.22 -40.48
CA ALA A 270 -5.32 -5.33 -39.04
C ALA A 270 -6.39 -4.43 -38.40
N PRO A 271 -7.67 -4.86 -38.41
CA PRO A 271 -8.83 -4.03 -38.06
C PRO A 271 -8.76 -3.49 -36.63
N LEU A 272 -8.15 -4.26 -35.72
CA LEU A 272 -7.91 -3.81 -34.34
C LEU A 272 -7.09 -2.52 -34.27
N TRP A 273 -6.02 -2.40 -35.06
CA TRP A 273 -5.16 -1.21 -35.03
C TRP A 273 -5.81 -0.02 -35.71
N LYS A 274 -6.59 -0.23 -36.78
CA LYS A 274 -7.41 0.83 -37.39
C LYS A 274 -8.49 1.31 -36.42
N PHE A 275 -9.12 0.38 -35.69
CA PHE A 275 -10.09 0.72 -34.66
C PHE A 275 -9.47 1.56 -33.53
N LEU A 276 -8.33 1.13 -32.99
CA LEU A 276 -7.60 1.85 -31.95
C LEU A 276 -7.08 3.21 -32.45
N ALA A 277 -6.60 3.29 -33.69
CA ALA A 277 -6.16 4.55 -34.29
C ALA A 277 -7.30 5.58 -34.36
N GLY A 278 -8.53 5.12 -34.59
CA GLY A 278 -9.70 5.98 -34.64
C GLY A 278 -10.02 6.71 -33.33
N PHE A 279 -9.44 6.34 -32.17
CA PHE A 279 -9.57 7.14 -30.94
C PHE A 279 -8.86 8.51 -31.03
N SER A 280 -8.02 8.71 -32.04
CA SER A 280 -7.45 10.01 -32.39
C SER A 280 -8.36 10.87 -33.29
N ASP A 281 -9.48 10.32 -33.79
CA ASP A 281 -10.45 11.08 -34.60
C ASP A 281 -11.32 11.99 -33.73
N PRO A 282 -11.74 13.17 -34.23
CA PRO A 282 -12.42 14.19 -33.42
C PRO A 282 -13.69 13.71 -32.70
N LYS A 283 -14.55 12.94 -33.38
CA LYS A 283 -15.82 12.45 -32.78
C LYS A 283 -15.56 11.43 -31.67
N ARG A 284 -14.67 10.47 -31.91
CA ARG A 284 -14.33 9.42 -30.95
C ARG A 284 -13.48 9.97 -29.81
N ALA A 285 -12.59 10.92 -30.08
CA ALA A 285 -11.80 11.61 -29.08
C ALA A 285 -12.70 12.35 -28.08
N MET A 286 -13.71 13.08 -28.56
CA MET A 286 -14.68 13.77 -27.69
C MET A 286 -15.48 12.79 -26.84
N LEU A 287 -15.98 11.69 -27.42
CA LEU A 287 -16.71 10.65 -26.68
C LEU A 287 -15.84 10.00 -25.61
N THR A 288 -14.56 9.75 -25.93
CA THR A 288 -13.59 9.14 -25.01
C THR A 288 -13.25 10.07 -23.85
N ALA A 289 -13.05 11.36 -24.13
CA ALA A 289 -12.84 12.36 -23.09
C ALA A 289 -14.08 12.50 -22.19
N LEU A 290 -15.28 12.50 -22.75
CA LEU A 290 -16.53 12.53 -21.98
C LEU A 290 -16.66 11.27 -21.09
N ALA A 291 -16.39 10.08 -21.64
CA ALA A 291 -16.39 8.85 -20.87
C ALA A 291 -15.37 8.88 -19.74
N ALA A 292 -14.17 9.44 -19.97
CA ALA A 292 -13.16 9.61 -18.93
C ALA A 292 -13.62 10.59 -17.83
N VAL A 293 -14.30 11.68 -18.17
CA VAL A 293 -14.88 12.61 -17.19
C VAL A 293 -15.98 11.93 -16.35
N VAL A 294 -16.83 11.11 -16.98
CA VAL A 294 -17.87 10.34 -16.28
C VAL A 294 -17.23 9.31 -15.34
N LEU A 295 -16.23 8.56 -15.81
CA LEU A 295 -15.49 7.60 -14.99
C LEU A 295 -14.76 8.29 -13.85
N PHE A 296 -14.16 9.45 -14.09
CA PHE A 296 -13.52 10.25 -13.06
C PHE A 296 -14.53 10.73 -12.01
N GLY A 297 -15.67 11.27 -12.43
CA GLY A 297 -16.73 11.72 -11.53
C GLY A 297 -17.34 10.57 -10.70
N GLY A 298 -17.63 9.44 -11.34
CA GLY A 298 -18.13 8.24 -10.66
C GLY A 298 -17.07 7.62 -9.73
N GLY A 299 -15.81 7.61 -10.16
CA GLY A 299 -14.67 7.17 -9.35
C GLY A 299 -14.48 8.05 -8.12
N MET A 300 -14.50 9.38 -8.27
CA MET A 300 -14.43 10.32 -7.15
C MET A 300 -15.60 10.16 -6.18
N TRP A 301 -16.82 9.97 -6.68
CA TRP A 301 -17.98 9.72 -5.85
C TRP A 301 -17.80 8.46 -5.01
N LYS A 302 -17.35 7.35 -5.62
CA LYS A 302 -17.15 6.08 -4.90
C LYS A 302 -15.90 6.06 -4.01
N ALA A 303 -14.85 6.79 -4.38
CA ALA A 303 -13.61 6.89 -3.60
C ALA A 303 -13.81 7.55 -2.23
N GLN A 304 -14.89 8.30 -2.03
CA GLN A 304 -15.26 8.86 -0.72
C GLN A 304 -15.61 7.77 0.31
N ASP A 305 -16.05 6.61 -0.14
CA ASP A 305 -16.36 5.47 0.72
C ASP A 305 -15.11 4.68 1.14
N MET A 306 -13.92 5.07 0.66
CA MET A 306 -12.68 4.36 0.98
C MET A 306 -12.29 4.56 2.45
N LYS A 307 -12.16 3.46 3.17
CA LYS A 307 -11.75 3.44 4.59
C LYS A 307 -10.23 3.49 4.73
N ILE A 308 -9.75 4.16 5.78
CA ILE A 308 -8.33 4.21 6.14
C ILE A 308 -8.12 3.34 7.38
N GLY A 309 -7.30 2.30 7.25
CA GLY A 309 -7.17 1.21 8.21
C GLY A 309 -7.90 -0.06 7.78
N ASP A 310 -8.03 -1.02 8.70
CA ASP A 310 -8.57 -2.34 8.38
C ASP A 310 -10.10 -2.35 8.24
N SER A 311 -10.57 -3.20 7.33
CA SER A 311 -11.99 -3.31 6.97
C SER A 311 -12.63 -4.63 7.42
N GLU A 312 -11.81 -5.64 7.76
CA GLU A 312 -12.23 -6.95 8.22
C GLU A 312 -11.83 -7.17 9.68
N ALA A 313 -12.42 -8.19 10.31
CA ALA A 313 -12.01 -8.65 11.64
C ALA A 313 -10.89 -9.69 11.53
N GLY A 314 -10.14 -9.86 12.63
CA GLY A 314 -8.92 -10.66 12.64
C GLY A 314 -7.71 -9.92 12.09
N VAL A 315 -6.59 -10.61 11.92
CA VAL A 315 -5.35 -10.00 11.47
C VAL A 315 -5.40 -9.78 9.96
N PRO A 316 -5.21 -8.55 9.48
CA PRO A 316 -5.40 -8.18 8.08
C PRO A 316 -4.33 -8.74 7.14
N GLU A 317 -3.22 -9.25 7.68
CA GLU A 317 -2.17 -9.90 6.89
C GLU A 317 -2.61 -11.27 6.37
N LEU A 318 -3.57 -11.92 7.02
CA LEU A 318 -4.06 -13.26 6.69
C LEU A 318 -5.47 -13.21 6.10
N ARG A 319 -5.86 -14.22 5.32
CA ARG A 319 -7.24 -14.35 4.82
C ARG A 319 -8.24 -14.40 5.98
N SER A 320 -9.47 -13.90 5.78
CA SER A 320 -10.57 -14.12 6.71
C SER A 320 -10.87 -15.61 6.97
N THR A 321 -10.58 -16.48 6.00
CA THR A 321 -10.69 -17.95 6.13
C THR A 321 -9.49 -18.62 6.80
N ALA A 322 -8.41 -17.88 7.09
CA ALA A 322 -7.25 -18.44 7.76
C ALA A 322 -7.60 -18.89 9.18
N ARG A 323 -7.03 -20.00 9.63
CA ARG A 323 -7.33 -20.58 10.95
C ARG A 323 -7.14 -19.58 12.08
N TYR A 324 -6.07 -18.79 12.03
CA TYR A 324 -5.83 -17.71 12.98
C TYR A 324 -7.01 -16.72 13.08
N ASN A 325 -7.51 -16.25 11.94
CA ASN A 325 -8.59 -15.26 11.91
C ASN A 325 -9.92 -15.87 12.37
N GLN A 326 -10.18 -17.13 12.05
CA GLN A 326 -11.32 -17.88 12.57
C GLN A 326 -11.26 -18.03 14.10
N ASP A 327 -10.08 -18.39 14.63
CA ASP A 327 -9.84 -18.49 16.06
C ASP A 327 -9.99 -17.12 16.76
N ALA A 328 -9.47 -16.05 16.15
CA ALA A 328 -9.59 -14.68 16.67
C ALA A 328 -11.04 -14.19 16.72
N MET A 329 -11.82 -14.45 15.66
CA MET A 329 -13.25 -14.12 15.63
C MET A 329 -14.01 -14.89 16.71
N LEU A 330 -13.78 -16.20 16.83
CA LEU A 330 -14.47 -17.03 17.82
C LEU A 330 -14.11 -16.63 19.26
N ILE A 331 -12.84 -16.31 19.52
CA ILE A 331 -12.41 -15.82 20.84
C ILE A 331 -13.06 -14.47 21.15
N SER A 332 -13.07 -13.53 20.21
CA SER A 332 -13.71 -12.22 20.39
C SER A 332 -15.22 -12.31 20.64
N GLU A 333 -15.90 -13.23 19.94
CA GLU A 333 -17.35 -13.44 20.11
C GLU A 333 -17.71 -14.08 21.46
N ARG A 334 -16.93 -15.09 21.90
CA ARG A 334 -17.25 -15.86 23.11
C ARG A 334 -16.72 -15.24 24.40
N PHE A 335 -15.59 -14.55 24.33
CA PHE A 335 -14.94 -13.92 25.48
C PHE A 335 -15.17 -12.40 25.43
N SER A 336 -16.01 -11.90 26.35
CA SER A 336 -16.48 -10.50 26.41
C SER A 336 -15.40 -9.45 26.73
N LEU A 337 -14.14 -9.85 26.89
CA LEU A 337 -12.96 -8.98 26.89
C LEU A 337 -12.18 -9.30 25.61
N GLY A 338 -12.43 -8.51 24.57
CA GLY A 338 -11.75 -8.64 23.29
C GLY A 338 -10.22 -8.53 23.41
N VAL A 339 -9.52 -9.04 22.41
CA VAL A 339 -8.06 -8.86 22.26
C VAL A 339 -7.68 -7.44 21.80
N ASP A 340 -8.67 -6.65 21.42
CA ASP A 340 -8.51 -5.30 20.92
C ASP A 340 -8.59 -4.30 22.09
N LEU A 341 -7.43 -3.76 22.47
CA LEU A 341 -7.24 -2.86 23.60
C LEU A 341 -6.69 -1.51 23.12
N LEU A 342 -7.42 -0.45 23.48
CA LEU A 342 -6.93 0.93 23.45
C LEU A 342 -6.65 1.37 24.88
N THR A 343 -5.44 1.88 25.13
CA THR A 343 -5.08 2.39 26.46
C THR A 343 -4.99 3.91 26.43
N VAL A 344 -5.90 4.62 27.08
CA VAL A 344 -5.74 6.06 27.32
C VAL A 344 -4.98 6.23 28.63
N ILE A 345 -3.91 7.04 28.65
CA ILE A 345 -3.16 7.31 29.88
C ILE A 345 -3.61 8.66 30.43
N ALA A 346 -4.13 8.65 31.65
CA ALA A 346 -4.27 9.84 32.48
C ALA A 346 -2.89 10.17 33.09
N GLU A 347 -2.19 11.11 32.48
CA GLU A 347 -0.89 11.63 32.93
C GLU A 347 -1.15 12.74 33.97
N THR A 348 -0.51 12.66 35.12
CA THR A 348 -0.67 13.59 36.24
C THR A 348 0.62 13.63 37.08
N VAL A 349 0.61 14.31 38.23
CA VAL A 349 1.75 14.37 39.14
C VAL A 349 1.87 13.13 40.02
N PRO A 350 3.05 12.85 40.60
CA PRO A 350 3.22 11.76 41.54
C PRO A 350 2.21 11.79 42.69
N ASP A 351 1.81 10.61 43.14
CA ASP A 351 0.87 10.33 44.22
C ASP A 351 -0.57 10.87 44.02
N ALA A 352 -0.90 11.38 42.83
CA ALA A 352 -2.21 11.95 42.54
C ALA A 352 -3.37 10.95 42.79
N CYS A 353 -3.19 9.67 42.44
CA CYS A 353 -4.21 8.64 42.68
C CYS A 353 -4.57 8.48 44.17
N THR A 354 -3.62 8.76 45.07
CA THR A 354 -3.77 8.61 46.52
C THR A 354 -4.11 9.90 47.25
N GLU A 355 -3.71 11.04 46.70
CA GLU A 355 -3.81 12.34 47.35
C GLU A 355 -4.93 13.21 46.80
N ASN A 356 -5.44 12.93 45.60
CA ASN A 356 -6.33 13.81 44.87
C ASN A 356 -7.61 13.08 44.43
N TYR A 357 -8.74 13.46 45.02
CA TYR A 357 -10.06 12.90 44.69
C TYR A 357 -10.53 13.37 43.32
N GLU A 358 -10.27 14.63 43.00
CA GLU A 358 -10.72 15.31 41.79
C GLU A 358 -10.10 14.66 40.55
N VAL A 359 -8.82 14.27 40.60
CA VAL A 359 -8.15 13.51 39.53
C VAL A 359 -8.81 12.14 39.34
N MET A 360 -9.10 11.43 40.43
CA MET A 360 -9.73 10.11 40.37
C MET A 360 -11.19 10.20 39.91
N GLU A 361 -11.91 11.26 40.27
CA GLU A 361 -13.27 11.55 39.81
C GLU A 361 -13.29 11.91 38.32
N ALA A 362 -12.36 12.74 37.85
CA ALA A 362 -12.22 13.07 36.42
C ALA A 362 -11.96 11.82 35.57
N ILE A 363 -11.04 10.95 36.01
CA ILE A 363 -10.78 9.67 35.33
C ILE A 363 -12.03 8.77 35.29
N ASP A 364 -12.80 8.75 36.37
CA ASP A 364 -14.04 7.97 36.46
C ASP A 364 -15.15 8.53 35.55
N HIS A 365 -15.31 9.84 35.49
CA HIS A 365 -16.21 10.52 34.57
C HIS A 365 -15.82 10.28 33.11
N PHE A 366 -14.55 10.42 32.78
CA PHE A 366 -14.02 10.12 31.45
C PHE A 366 -14.32 8.67 31.04
N ALA A 367 -14.08 7.71 31.95
CA ALA A 367 -14.38 6.30 31.74
C ALA A 367 -15.87 6.02 31.54
N TRP A 368 -16.74 6.70 32.30
CA TRP A 368 -18.19 6.58 32.14
C TRP A 368 -18.66 7.04 30.77
N HIS A 369 -18.14 8.17 30.27
CA HIS A 369 -18.46 8.64 28.91
C HIS A 369 -18.00 7.65 27.85
N LEU A 370 -16.77 7.14 27.96
CA LEU A 370 -16.23 6.16 27.01
C LEU A 370 -17.01 4.85 26.99
N THR A 371 -17.52 4.39 28.14
CA THR A 371 -18.32 3.16 28.23
C THR A 371 -19.59 3.24 27.37
N ASN A 372 -20.10 4.45 27.10
CA ASN A 372 -21.30 4.68 26.29
C ASN A 372 -20.99 4.95 24.80
N VAL A 373 -19.72 4.94 24.39
CA VAL A 373 -19.33 5.16 23.00
C VAL A 373 -19.57 3.87 22.19
N PRO A 374 -20.25 3.95 21.02
CA PRO A 374 -20.42 2.80 20.15
C PRO A 374 -19.08 2.15 19.78
N GLY A 375 -19.00 0.83 19.91
CA GLY A 375 -17.79 0.06 19.66
C GLY A 375 -16.88 -0.13 20.88
N VAL A 376 -17.17 0.52 22.01
CA VAL A 376 -16.55 0.19 23.30
C VAL A 376 -17.32 -0.95 23.94
N GLN A 377 -16.63 -2.05 24.21
CA GLN A 377 -17.21 -3.23 24.86
C GLN A 377 -17.11 -3.12 26.38
N LYS A 378 -15.95 -2.67 26.89
CA LYS A 378 -15.69 -2.53 28.33
C LYS A 378 -14.61 -1.52 28.59
N VAL A 379 -14.74 -0.77 29.69
CA VAL A 379 -13.69 0.10 30.22
C VAL A 379 -13.29 -0.40 31.61
N ILE A 380 -11.98 -0.45 31.87
CA ILE A 380 -11.43 -0.77 33.18
C ILE A 380 -10.47 0.34 33.58
N THR A 381 -10.67 0.92 34.77
CA THR A 381 -9.84 1.98 35.32
C THR A 381 -9.57 1.77 36.81
N LEU A 382 -8.58 2.49 37.32
CA LEU A 382 -8.24 2.49 38.74
C LEU A 382 -9.42 2.94 39.64
N PRO A 383 -10.15 4.05 39.37
CA PRO A 383 -11.31 4.44 40.17
C PRO A 383 -12.39 3.36 40.28
N MET A 384 -12.66 2.61 39.21
CA MET A 384 -13.66 1.53 39.23
C MET A 384 -13.24 0.40 40.18
N ALA A 385 -11.95 0.05 40.20
CA ALA A 385 -11.41 -0.94 41.12
C ALA A 385 -11.45 -0.44 42.57
N VAL A 386 -11.05 0.82 42.81
CA VAL A 386 -11.09 1.47 44.13
C VAL A 386 -12.50 1.44 44.73
N LYS A 387 -13.55 1.74 43.94
CA LYS A 387 -14.95 1.66 44.39
C LYS A 387 -15.33 0.26 44.89
N VAL A 388 -14.85 -0.79 44.23
CA VAL A 388 -15.12 -2.19 44.62
C VAL A 388 -14.37 -2.54 45.91
N VAL A 389 -13.10 -2.16 46.03
CA VAL A 389 -12.31 -2.40 47.24
C VAL A 389 -12.89 -1.63 48.43
N ASN A 390 -13.34 -0.39 48.22
CA ASN A 390 -13.99 0.42 49.25
C ASN A 390 -15.26 -0.25 49.78
N SER A 391 -16.12 -0.79 48.90
CA SER A 391 -17.28 -1.56 49.39
C SER A 391 -16.87 -2.85 50.10
N GLY A 392 -15.76 -3.48 49.69
CA GLY A 392 -15.18 -4.64 50.38
C GLY A 392 -14.78 -4.36 51.83
N TRP A 393 -14.13 -3.21 52.10
CA TRP A 393 -13.82 -2.74 53.46
C TRP A 393 -15.05 -2.40 54.29
N ASN A 394 -16.21 -2.23 53.65
CA ASN A 394 -17.49 -1.90 54.28
C ASN A 394 -18.48 -3.07 54.17
N GLU A 395 -18.04 -4.28 54.54
CA GLU A 395 -18.84 -5.51 54.59
C GLU A 395 -19.51 -5.90 53.24
N GLY A 396 -18.96 -5.43 52.12
CA GLY A 396 -19.52 -5.65 50.78
C GLY A 396 -20.78 -4.83 50.48
N ASN A 397 -21.09 -3.80 51.27
CA ASN A 397 -22.30 -3.00 51.11
C ASN A 397 -22.24 -2.14 49.82
N ILE A 398 -23.21 -2.32 48.93
CA ILE A 398 -23.29 -1.66 47.62
C ILE A 398 -23.33 -0.12 47.75
N LYS A 399 -23.86 0.43 48.84
CA LYS A 399 -23.89 1.89 49.07
C LYS A 399 -22.49 2.50 49.22
N TRP A 400 -21.50 1.69 49.62
CA TRP A 400 -20.10 2.09 49.75
C TRP A 400 -19.30 1.88 48.45
N ARG A 401 -19.94 1.47 47.35
CA ARG A 401 -19.31 1.35 46.03
C ARG A 401 -19.17 2.72 45.33
N ILE A 402 -18.61 3.67 46.08
CA ILE A 402 -18.36 5.06 45.68
C ILE A 402 -16.87 5.36 45.83
N LEU A 403 -16.40 6.39 45.12
CA LEU A 403 -15.02 6.84 45.23
C LEU A 403 -14.87 7.57 46.58
N PRO A 404 -13.91 7.17 47.46
CA PRO A 404 -13.71 7.84 48.74
C PRO A 404 -13.23 9.28 48.55
N ARG A 405 -13.90 10.24 49.20
CA ARG A 405 -13.46 11.66 49.23
C ARG A 405 -12.33 11.91 50.22
N ASP A 406 -12.23 11.08 51.24
CA ASP A 406 -11.15 11.16 52.24
C ASP A 406 -9.88 10.48 51.72
N ARG A 407 -8.75 11.19 51.78
CA ARG A 407 -7.45 10.72 51.24
C ARG A 407 -6.93 9.47 51.96
N TYR A 408 -7.19 9.32 53.26
CA TYR A 408 -6.76 8.13 54.00
C TYR A 408 -7.55 6.90 53.58
N VAL A 409 -8.87 7.04 53.40
CA VAL A 409 -9.73 5.97 52.90
C VAL A 409 -9.39 5.61 51.44
N LEU A 410 -9.07 6.62 50.62
CA LEU A 410 -8.63 6.42 49.24
C LEU A 410 -7.31 5.62 49.17
N ARG A 411 -6.29 6.00 49.97
CA ARG A 411 -5.04 5.25 50.12
C ARG A 411 -5.28 3.82 50.60
N GLN A 412 -6.16 3.63 51.59
CA GLN A 412 -6.50 2.30 52.09
C GLN A 412 -7.10 1.42 50.99
N ALA A 413 -8.02 1.96 50.20
CA ALA A 413 -8.63 1.23 49.10
C ALA A 413 -7.63 0.92 47.97
N LEU A 414 -6.64 1.78 47.72
CA LEU A 414 -5.60 1.57 46.72
C LEU A 414 -4.53 0.54 47.14
N SER A 415 -4.27 0.38 48.44
CA SER A 415 -3.24 -0.54 48.95
C SER A 415 -3.39 -2.00 48.51
N SER A 416 -4.60 -2.39 48.10
CA SER A 416 -4.92 -3.74 47.61
C SER A 416 -4.79 -3.89 46.09
N ILE A 417 -4.39 -2.84 45.38
CA ILE A 417 -4.27 -2.80 43.92
C ILE A 417 -2.78 -2.69 43.55
N PRO A 418 -2.11 -3.82 43.27
CA PRO A 418 -0.71 -3.81 42.87
C PRO A 418 -0.49 -3.26 41.46
N THR A 419 0.73 -2.83 41.16
CA THR A 419 1.10 -2.23 39.86
C THR A 419 1.10 -3.23 38.70
N ASP A 420 1.20 -4.53 38.99
CA ASP A 420 1.07 -5.62 38.01
C ASP A 420 -0.33 -5.74 37.40
N THR A 421 -1.34 -5.10 38.00
CA THR A 421 -2.68 -4.95 37.42
C THR A 421 -2.67 -4.10 36.15
N GLY A 422 -1.62 -3.28 35.95
CA GLY A 422 -1.51 -2.34 34.84
C GLY A 422 -2.44 -1.13 34.96
N LEU A 423 -3.10 -0.91 36.10
CA LEU A 423 -4.00 0.22 36.36
C LEU A 423 -3.30 1.44 36.99
N LEU A 424 -2.03 1.29 37.38
CA LEU A 424 -1.20 2.35 37.96
C LEU A 424 0.28 2.01 37.80
N ASN A 425 1.12 3.03 37.68
CA ASN A 425 2.57 2.90 37.85
C ASN A 425 2.98 3.10 39.33
N ASN A 426 4.28 2.96 39.63
CA ASN A 426 4.79 2.95 41.00
C ASN A 426 4.52 4.23 41.80
N ASP A 427 4.43 5.38 41.13
CA ASP A 427 4.23 6.70 41.73
C ASP A 427 2.87 7.31 41.36
N CYS A 428 1.97 6.56 40.75
CA CYS A 428 0.63 7.04 40.34
C CYS A 428 0.59 8.29 39.44
N SER A 429 1.69 8.65 38.79
CA SER A 429 1.75 9.75 37.82
C SER A 429 1.17 9.37 36.45
N ALA A 430 1.04 8.06 36.16
CA ALA A 430 0.42 7.56 34.96
C ALA A 430 -0.63 6.50 35.31
N ILE A 431 -1.90 6.81 35.04
CA ILE A 431 -3.05 5.96 35.35
C ILE A 431 -3.68 5.48 34.04
N PRO A 432 -3.47 4.22 33.64
CA PRO A 432 -4.07 3.67 32.42
C PRO A 432 -5.58 3.47 32.53
N ILE A 433 -6.27 3.81 31.45
CA ILE A 433 -7.68 3.57 31.18
C ILE A 433 -7.74 2.54 30.07
N LEU A 434 -8.08 1.30 30.43
CA LEU A 434 -8.10 0.17 29.51
C LEU A 434 -9.46 0.11 28.82
N VAL A 435 -9.49 0.41 27.53
CA VAL A 435 -10.70 0.44 26.69
C VAL A 435 -10.68 -0.75 25.75
N PHE A 436 -11.50 -1.76 26.06
CA PHE A 436 -11.68 -2.94 25.22
C PHE A 436 -12.72 -2.63 24.15
N THR A 437 -12.34 -2.84 22.89
CA THR A 437 -13.19 -2.53 21.73
C THR A 437 -13.88 -3.79 21.21
N THR A 438 -15.00 -3.62 20.51
CA THR A 438 -15.74 -4.74 19.90
C THR A 438 -15.00 -5.35 18.72
N ASP A 439 -14.24 -4.52 18.00
CA ASP A 439 -13.32 -4.91 16.93
C ASP A 439 -12.25 -3.81 16.75
N HIS A 440 -11.31 -4.05 15.84
CA HIS A 440 -10.28 -3.09 15.42
C HIS A 440 -10.54 -2.53 14.01
N LYS A 441 -11.79 -2.53 13.53
CA LYS A 441 -12.10 -1.95 12.22
C LYS A 441 -11.89 -0.44 12.24
N ALA A 442 -11.55 0.10 11.09
CA ALA A 442 -11.32 1.53 10.91
C ALA A 442 -12.47 2.41 11.45
N GLU A 443 -13.72 2.02 11.24
CA GLU A 443 -14.89 2.77 11.72
C GLU A 443 -14.97 2.82 13.25
N THR A 444 -14.77 1.68 13.91
CA THR A 444 -14.77 1.57 15.37
C THR A 444 -13.65 2.39 15.98
N ILE A 445 -12.43 2.23 15.44
CA ILE A 445 -11.25 2.98 15.90
C ILE A 445 -11.47 4.48 15.75
N VAL A 446 -11.92 4.94 14.57
CA VAL A 446 -12.19 6.36 14.33
C VAL A 446 -13.24 6.89 15.30
N THR A 447 -14.35 6.18 15.50
CA THR A 447 -15.42 6.58 16.43
C THR A 447 -14.90 6.76 17.85
N ILE A 448 -14.12 5.79 18.35
CA ILE A 448 -13.58 5.82 19.72
C ILE A 448 -12.51 6.90 19.86
N VAL A 449 -11.59 7.01 18.90
CA VAL A 449 -10.51 8.02 18.95
C VAL A 449 -11.07 9.43 18.83
N GLU A 450 -12.09 9.66 18.00
CA GLU A 450 -12.78 10.94 17.92
C GLU A 450 -13.53 11.25 19.23
N ALA A 451 -14.17 10.27 19.85
CA ALA A 451 -14.78 10.42 21.17
C ALA A 451 -13.74 10.79 22.23
N VAL A 452 -12.60 10.08 22.28
CA VAL A 452 -11.49 10.41 23.20
C VAL A 452 -10.95 11.82 22.96
N LYS A 453 -10.74 12.21 21.69
CA LYS A 453 -10.28 13.56 21.34
C LYS A 453 -11.29 14.64 21.73
N LYS A 454 -12.58 14.36 21.54
CA LYS A 454 -13.67 15.25 21.94
C LYS A 454 -13.77 15.37 23.45
N LEU A 455 -13.68 14.26 24.19
CA LEU A 455 -13.67 14.28 25.66
C LEU A 455 -12.44 15.01 26.18
N ARG A 456 -11.25 14.81 25.57
CA ARG A 456 -10.05 15.59 25.92
C ARG A 456 -10.22 17.10 25.69
N GLN A 457 -11.05 17.51 24.73
CA GLN A 457 -11.35 18.92 24.46
C GLN A 457 -12.47 19.47 25.35
N GLY A 458 -13.51 18.67 25.61
CA GLY A 458 -14.70 19.02 26.40
C GLY A 458 -14.59 18.75 27.90
N GLU A 459 -13.52 18.08 28.35
CA GLU A 459 -13.09 18.08 29.75
C GLU A 459 -12.07 19.20 30.02
N HIS A 460 -12.21 20.35 29.33
CA HIS A 460 -12.21 21.58 30.11
C HIS A 460 -13.51 21.52 30.91
N VAL A 461 -13.42 21.11 32.16
CA VAL A 461 -14.56 20.92 33.05
C VAL A 461 -15.40 22.21 33.07
N ASP A 462 -16.54 22.24 32.38
CA ASP A 462 -17.48 23.37 32.26
C ASP A 462 -18.12 23.81 33.61
N ASP A 463 -17.68 23.25 34.75
CA ASP A 463 -18.08 23.66 36.11
C ASP A 463 -16.87 24.07 37.00
N LEU A 464 -15.69 24.23 36.39
CA LEU A 464 -14.52 24.90 36.99
C LEU A 464 -14.00 25.92 35.97
N GLU A 465 -14.54 27.14 36.01
CA GLU A 465 -14.02 28.29 35.25
C GLU A 465 -12.52 28.47 35.50
N PHE A 466 -11.69 28.20 34.50
CA PHE A 466 -10.41 28.87 34.34
C PHE A 466 -10.19 29.23 32.86
N GLU A 467 -10.76 30.37 32.45
CA GLU A 467 -10.24 31.13 31.33
C GLU A 467 -8.87 31.69 31.73
N LEU A 468 -7.81 31.24 31.05
CA LEU A 468 -6.49 31.88 31.13
C LEU A 468 -6.43 33.01 30.10
N GLU A 469 -6.73 34.23 30.53
CA GLU A 469 -6.15 35.43 29.93
C GLU A 469 -4.89 35.82 30.71
N ASN A 470 -3.83 36.12 29.96
CA ASN A 470 -2.45 36.19 30.44
C ASN A 470 -2.19 37.23 31.55
N GLN A 471 -1.17 36.89 32.35
CA GLN A 471 -0.35 37.70 33.26
C GLN A 471 -0.77 37.71 34.75
N ASP A 472 0.21 37.34 35.58
CA ASP A 472 0.32 37.55 37.04
C ASP A 472 -0.03 36.41 38.02
N LEU A 473 -0.08 35.13 37.58
CA LEU A 473 -0.34 33.98 38.46
C LEU A 473 0.90 33.24 39.00
N GLU A 474 2.12 33.76 38.84
CA GLU A 474 3.31 33.22 39.53
C GLU A 474 3.40 33.68 41.01
N ALA A 475 2.59 34.65 41.43
CA ALA A 475 2.64 35.22 42.78
C ALA A 475 1.65 34.58 43.79
N LEU A 476 0.73 33.71 43.35
CA LEU A 476 -0.30 33.12 44.22
C LEU A 476 -0.12 31.62 44.52
N ALA A 477 0.94 30.99 43.99
CA ALA A 477 1.22 29.56 44.14
C ALA A 477 2.17 29.22 45.31
N SER A 478 2.46 30.16 46.22
CA SER A 478 3.50 29.99 47.25
C SER A 478 3.00 29.65 48.66
N GLU A 479 1.69 29.57 48.91
CA GLU A 479 1.15 29.11 50.20
C GLU A 479 -0.04 28.17 49.99
N LEU A 480 0.16 26.88 50.29
CA LEU A 480 -0.80 25.74 50.27
C LEU A 480 -1.00 25.00 48.92
N GLY A 481 -0.08 24.07 48.62
CA GLY A 481 -0.33 22.63 48.82
C GLY A 481 -1.50 21.90 48.15
N GLU A 482 -2.14 22.42 47.10
CA GLU A 482 -3.14 21.65 46.33
C GLU A 482 -2.72 21.44 44.87
N ILE A 483 -2.60 20.17 44.50
CA ILE A 483 -2.49 19.72 43.11
C ILE A 483 -3.86 19.97 42.46
N THR A 484 -3.96 20.85 41.47
CA THR A 484 -5.22 21.10 40.74
C THR A 484 -5.38 20.15 39.55
N ALA A 485 -6.62 19.97 39.08
CA ALA A 485 -6.95 19.17 37.89
C ALA A 485 -6.27 19.67 36.60
N ASP A 486 -5.70 20.88 36.60
CA ASP A 486 -4.93 21.48 35.49
C ASP A 486 -3.65 20.69 35.13
N GLN A 487 -3.23 19.78 36.01
CA GLN A 487 -2.09 18.89 35.82
C GLN A 487 -2.49 17.51 35.25
N LEU A 488 -3.78 17.23 35.05
CA LEU A 488 -4.28 16.00 34.44
C LEU A 488 -4.34 16.13 32.92
N ARG A 489 -3.68 15.21 32.21
CA ARG A 489 -3.67 15.16 30.74
C ARG A 489 -4.03 13.77 30.24
N PHE A 490 -5.13 13.67 29.51
CA PHE A 490 -5.48 12.43 28.81
C PHE A 490 -4.67 12.30 27.53
N ARG A 491 -3.71 11.38 27.54
CA ARG A 491 -2.91 11.00 26.37
C ARG A 491 -3.57 9.80 25.70
N LEU A 492 -3.94 9.97 24.44
CA LEU A 492 -4.20 8.84 23.55
C LEU A 492 -2.92 8.03 23.48
N ALA A 493 -2.97 6.82 24.03
CA ALA A 493 -1.80 5.98 24.18
C ALA A 493 -2.11 4.56 23.71
N THR A 494 -1.04 3.77 23.82
CA THR A 494 -0.72 2.37 23.48
C THR A 494 -1.87 1.32 23.42
N GLY A 495 -1.47 0.05 23.34
CA GLY A 495 -2.34 -1.06 22.97
C GLY A 495 -2.36 -1.24 21.46
N ASN A 496 -2.74 -2.44 21.02
CA ASN A 496 -2.81 -2.76 19.58
C ASN A 496 -3.73 -1.79 18.84
N VAL A 497 -4.88 -1.43 19.42
CA VAL A 497 -5.82 -0.47 18.82
C VAL A 497 -5.23 0.95 18.80
N GLY A 498 -4.50 1.36 19.85
CA GLY A 498 -3.83 2.66 19.90
C GLY A 498 -2.75 2.81 18.82
N VAL A 499 -1.96 1.75 18.59
CA VAL A 499 -0.94 1.72 17.53
C VAL A 499 -1.60 1.75 16.14
N MET A 500 -2.68 1.01 15.94
CA MET A 500 -3.46 1.05 14.69
C MET A 500 -4.06 2.44 14.44
N ALA A 501 -4.63 3.07 15.46
CA ALA A 501 -5.15 4.44 15.39
C ALA A 501 -4.07 5.44 14.95
N ALA A 502 -2.91 5.41 15.61
CA ALA A 502 -1.79 6.28 15.27
C ALA A 502 -1.29 6.02 13.84
N THR A 503 -1.26 4.76 13.42
CA THR A 503 -0.86 4.38 12.06
C THR A 503 -1.87 4.89 11.03
N ASN A 504 -3.17 4.72 11.26
CA ASN A 504 -4.24 5.19 10.37
C ASN A 504 -4.22 6.72 10.22
N GLU A 505 -3.96 7.45 11.31
CA GLU A 505 -3.80 8.91 11.27
C GLU A 505 -2.59 9.33 10.43
N ASN A 506 -1.45 8.65 10.59
CA ASN A 506 -0.26 8.91 9.79
C ASN A 506 -0.48 8.59 8.30
N VAL A 507 -1.16 7.49 7.98
CA VAL A 507 -1.54 7.12 6.61
C VAL A 507 -2.48 8.16 6.01
N LYS A 508 -3.51 8.60 6.75
CA LYS A 508 -4.46 9.64 6.33
C LYS A 508 -3.76 10.97 6.05
N ALA A 509 -2.85 11.38 6.94
CA ALA A 509 -2.08 12.60 6.77
C ALA A 509 -1.09 12.51 5.60
N ALA A 510 -0.53 11.32 5.34
CA ALA A 510 0.47 11.09 4.30
C ALA A 510 -0.11 10.94 2.89
N LYS A 511 -1.34 10.41 2.74
CA LYS A 511 -1.95 10.10 1.43
C LYS A 511 -1.88 11.26 0.44
N ASN A 512 -2.46 12.41 0.80
CA ASN A 512 -2.59 13.54 -0.13
C ASN A 512 -1.24 14.20 -0.45
N PRO A 513 -0.36 14.50 0.54
CA PRO A 513 0.98 15.01 0.25
C PRO A 513 1.79 14.08 -0.64
N MET A 514 1.73 12.76 -0.41
CA MET A 514 2.48 11.80 -1.19
C MET A 514 1.97 11.74 -2.64
N LEU A 515 0.66 11.64 -2.87
CA LEU A 515 0.11 11.70 -4.24
C LEU A 515 0.45 13.03 -4.93
N ALA A 516 0.36 14.16 -4.22
CA ALA A 516 0.71 15.47 -4.77
C ALA A 516 2.19 15.56 -5.17
N LEU A 517 3.10 14.99 -4.37
CA LEU A 517 4.53 14.95 -4.67
C LEU A 517 4.83 14.03 -5.85
N VAL A 518 4.23 12.83 -5.92
CA VAL A 518 4.41 11.90 -7.03
C VAL A 518 3.92 12.53 -8.34
N PHE A 519 2.67 13.02 -8.39
CA PHE A 519 2.14 13.68 -9.58
C PHE A 519 2.91 14.96 -9.91
N GLY A 520 3.28 15.75 -8.92
CA GLY A 520 4.10 16.96 -9.10
C GLY A 520 5.45 16.65 -9.75
N SER A 521 6.14 15.60 -9.28
CA SER A 521 7.42 15.17 -9.85
C SER A 521 7.28 14.71 -11.30
N ILE A 522 6.25 13.91 -11.61
CA ILE A 522 5.94 13.48 -12.97
C ILE A 522 5.66 14.68 -13.89
N ILE A 523 4.84 15.63 -13.42
CA ILE A 523 4.49 16.84 -14.18
C ILE A 523 5.75 17.65 -14.49
N VAL A 524 6.61 17.87 -13.50
CA VAL A 524 7.86 18.62 -13.65
C VAL A 524 8.79 17.92 -14.65
N LEU A 525 9.01 16.61 -14.51
CA LEU A 525 9.88 15.85 -15.42
C LEU A 525 9.35 15.82 -16.86
N CYS A 526 8.04 15.62 -17.04
CA CYS A 526 7.40 15.67 -18.34
C CYS A 526 7.51 17.07 -18.96
N LEU A 527 7.32 18.12 -18.16
CA LEU A 527 7.44 19.50 -18.62
C LEU A 527 8.87 19.86 -19.02
N LEU A 528 9.87 19.44 -18.25
CA LEU A 528 11.29 19.65 -18.57
C LEU A 528 11.68 18.94 -19.88
N THR A 529 11.14 17.73 -20.09
CA THR A 529 11.42 16.90 -21.26
C THR A 529 10.75 17.44 -22.52
N TYR A 530 9.43 17.57 -22.48
CA TYR A 530 8.63 17.83 -23.67
C TYR A 530 8.48 19.32 -23.92
N ARG A 531 8.64 20.16 -22.89
CA ARG A 531 8.46 21.63 -22.94
C ARG A 531 7.08 22.03 -23.44
N THR A 532 6.07 21.21 -23.15
CA THR A 532 4.67 21.47 -23.51
C THR A 532 3.76 21.08 -22.36
N VAL A 533 3.02 22.06 -21.83
CA VAL A 533 2.04 21.84 -20.75
C VAL A 533 0.92 20.92 -21.24
N LEU A 534 0.44 21.11 -22.47
CA LEU A 534 -0.65 20.32 -23.04
C LEU A 534 -0.24 18.87 -23.30
N GLY A 535 1.03 18.64 -23.69
CA GLY A 535 1.60 17.30 -23.79
C GLY A 535 1.70 16.61 -22.44
N THR A 536 2.18 17.32 -21.42
CA THR A 536 2.22 16.82 -20.05
C THR A 536 0.82 16.46 -19.54
N LEU A 537 -0.19 17.31 -19.78
CA LEU A 537 -1.58 17.00 -19.39
C LEU A 537 -2.12 15.76 -20.10
N ALA A 538 -1.82 15.57 -21.39
CA ALA A 538 -2.24 14.37 -22.13
C ALA A 538 -1.64 13.07 -21.57
N ILE A 539 -0.46 13.14 -20.95
CA ILE A 539 0.17 12.00 -20.25
C ILE A 539 -0.45 11.81 -18.86
N VAL A 540 -0.59 12.88 -18.07
CA VAL A 540 -0.95 12.80 -16.64
C VAL A 540 -2.44 12.57 -16.39
N LEU A 541 -3.33 13.14 -17.20
CA LEU A 541 -4.78 13.01 -16.97
C LEU A 541 -5.28 11.56 -16.99
N PRO A 542 -4.84 10.67 -17.91
CA PRO A 542 -5.18 9.25 -17.82
C PRO A 542 -4.77 8.61 -16.49
N LEU A 543 -3.58 8.95 -15.96
CA LEU A 543 -3.13 8.41 -14.68
C LEU A 543 -4.04 8.88 -13.54
N VAL A 544 -4.42 10.15 -13.52
CA VAL A 544 -5.33 10.70 -12.50
C VAL A 544 -6.66 9.95 -12.50
N VAL A 545 -7.23 9.67 -13.68
CA VAL A 545 -8.47 8.88 -13.80
C VAL A 545 -8.26 7.45 -13.27
N VAL A 546 -7.16 6.81 -13.60
CA VAL A 546 -6.88 5.43 -13.14
C VAL A 546 -6.65 5.40 -11.63
N SER A 547 -5.93 6.36 -11.06
CA SER A 547 -5.70 6.46 -9.62
C SER A 547 -7.01 6.65 -8.85
N THR A 548 -7.92 7.50 -9.31
CA THR A 548 -9.23 7.65 -8.65
C THR A 548 -10.11 6.42 -8.80
N LEU A 549 -10.05 5.74 -9.95
CA LEU A 549 -10.73 4.46 -10.13
C LEU A 549 -10.14 3.35 -9.24
N ALA A 550 -8.84 3.37 -8.96
CA ALA A 550 -8.22 2.43 -8.02
C ALA A 550 -8.71 2.67 -6.59
N GLU A 551 -8.85 3.93 -6.15
CA GLU A 551 -9.46 4.25 -4.86
C GLU A 551 -10.95 3.83 -4.80
N ALA A 552 -11.69 4.03 -5.89
CA ALA A 552 -13.07 3.54 -6.00
C ALA A 552 -13.16 2.00 -5.95
N LEU A 553 -12.18 1.30 -6.54
CA LEU A 553 -12.06 -0.14 -6.48
C LEU A 553 -11.80 -0.61 -5.05
N MET A 554 -10.89 0.05 -4.34
CA MET A 554 -10.61 -0.20 -2.93
C MET A 554 -11.88 -0.08 -2.08
N ALA A 555 -12.62 1.01 -2.26
CA ALA A 555 -13.90 1.22 -1.58
C ALA A 555 -14.97 0.16 -1.91
N THR A 556 -14.99 -0.33 -3.15
CA THR A 556 -16.00 -1.32 -3.60
C THR A 556 -15.72 -2.72 -3.10
N TYR A 557 -14.44 -3.11 -3.01
CA TYR A 557 -14.03 -4.44 -2.58
C TYR A 557 -13.64 -4.51 -1.09
N GLY A 558 -13.85 -3.43 -0.33
CA GLY A 558 -13.52 -3.38 1.10
C GLY A 558 -12.01 -3.43 1.39
N ILE A 559 -11.17 -3.01 0.44
CA ILE A 559 -9.72 -2.96 0.63
C ILE A 559 -9.38 -1.64 1.33
N GLY A 560 -8.99 -1.71 2.58
CA GLY A 560 -8.58 -0.54 3.36
C GLY A 560 -7.30 0.11 2.87
N LEU A 561 -7.23 1.44 2.94
CA LEU A 561 -5.98 2.18 2.74
C LEU A 561 -5.15 2.13 4.03
N LYS A 562 -4.03 1.40 3.99
CA LYS A 562 -3.15 1.14 5.14
C LYS A 562 -1.68 1.14 4.71
N VAL A 563 -0.79 0.88 5.66
CA VAL A 563 0.68 0.85 5.44
C VAL A 563 1.07 0.02 4.21
N ASN A 564 0.36 -1.09 3.98
CA ASN A 564 0.69 -2.07 2.94
C ASN A 564 0.13 -1.69 1.56
N THR A 565 -1.05 -1.05 1.52
CA THR A 565 -1.74 -0.70 0.26
C THR A 565 -1.41 0.72 -0.22
N LEU A 566 -0.99 1.60 0.69
CA LEU A 566 -0.62 2.98 0.38
C LEU A 566 0.53 3.08 -0.64
N PRO A 567 1.64 2.33 -0.52
CA PRO A 567 2.69 2.34 -1.54
C PRO A 567 2.21 1.84 -2.90
N VAL A 568 1.26 0.91 -2.97
CA VAL A 568 0.74 0.36 -4.24
C VAL A 568 0.04 1.42 -5.08
N VAL A 569 -0.70 2.33 -4.45
CA VAL A 569 -1.32 3.45 -5.17
C VAL A 569 -0.23 4.35 -5.78
N ALA A 570 0.81 4.68 -5.02
CA ALA A 570 1.93 5.51 -5.47
C ALA A 570 2.74 4.85 -6.60
N LEU A 571 3.08 3.57 -6.40
CA LEU A 571 3.68 2.65 -7.36
C LEU A 571 2.92 2.60 -8.68
N GLY A 572 1.60 2.50 -8.57
CA GLY A 572 0.69 2.48 -9.69
C GLY A 572 0.78 3.73 -10.56
N VAL A 573 1.02 4.90 -9.95
CA VAL A 573 1.23 6.15 -10.67
C VAL A 573 2.59 6.15 -11.37
N GLY A 574 3.67 5.72 -10.70
CA GLY A 574 5.00 5.60 -11.27
C GLY A 574 4.99 4.71 -12.52
N ILE A 575 4.74 3.42 -12.33
CA ILE A 575 4.75 2.43 -13.43
C ILE A 575 3.72 2.78 -14.52
N GLY A 576 2.60 3.40 -14.15
CA GLY A 576 1.57 3.85 -15.08
C GLY A 576 2.03 4.94 -16.06
N VAL A 577 2.96 5.79 -15.65
CA VAL A 577 3.40 6.95 -16.45
C VAL A 577 4.18 6.52 -17.68
N ASP A 578 4.91 5.41 -17.58
CA ASP A 578 5.73 4.85 -18.65
C ASP A 578 4.95 4.63 -19.93
N TYR A 579 3.75 4.06 -19.82
CA TYR A 579 2.90 3.80 -20.98
C TYR A 579 2.56 5.09 -21.71
N GLY A 580 2.24 6.15 -20.95
CA GLY A 580 1.98 7.47 -21.51
C GLY A 580 3.22 8.10 -22.15
N ILE A 581 4.37 8.07 -21.46
CA ILE A 581 5.65 8.63 -21.92
C ILE A 581 6.10 7.97 -23.24
N TYR A 582 6.08 6.64 -23.31
CA TYR A 582 6.50 5.91 -24.51
C TYR A 582 5.58 6.19 -25.70
N ILE A 583 4.25 6.14 -25.50
CA ILE A 583 3.28 6.41 -26.56
C ILE A 583 3.37 7.86 -27.03
N PHE A 584 3.40 8.83 -26.11
CA PHE A 584 3.47 10.24 -26.43
C PHE A 584 4.79 10.59 -27.15
N ASN A 585 5.92 10.06 -26.68
CA ASN A 585 7.21 10.30 -27.32
C ASN A 585 7.23 9.79 -28.76
N ARG A 586 6.71 8.58 -29.02
CA ARG A 586 6.63 8.06 -30.40
C ARG A 586 5.65 8.86 -31.26
N LEU A 587 4.47 9.19 -30.74
CA LEU A 587 3.49 9.99 -31.45
C LEU A 587 4.06 11.36 -31.86
N ARG A 588 4.79 12.01 -30.95
CA ARG A 588 5.45 13.29 -31.23
C ARG A 588 6.50 13.17 -32.33
N MET A 589 7.28 12.09 -32.37
CA MET A 589 8.25 11.85 -33.45
C MET A 589 7.53 11.69 -34.80
N GLU A 590 6.46 10.91 -34.86
CA GLU A 590 5.69 10.71 -36.10
C GLU A 590 4.99 11.98 -36.59
N LEU A 591 4.52 12.84 -35.67
CA LEU A 591 3.98 14.16 -35.99
C LEU A 591 5.06 15.12 -36.50
N ALA A 592 6.27 15.06 -35.93
CA ALA A 592 7.42 15.84 -36.40
C ALA A 592 7.88 15.43 -37.80
N ASP A 593 7.67 14.17 -38.19
CA ASP A 593 7.91 13.64 -39.53
C ASP A 593 6.83 14.05 -40.55
N GLY A 594 5.85 14.87 -40.15
CA GLY A 594 4.84 15.46 -41.04
C GLY A 594 3.58 14.59 -41.26
N HIS A 595 3.45 13.46 -40.55
CA HIS A 595 2.24 12.65 -40.62
C HIS A 595 1.05 13.34 -39.95
N ASN A 596 -0.16 13.15 -40.49
CA ASN A 596 -1.38 13.56 -39.81
C ASN A 596 -1.56 12.77 -38.49
N LEU A 597 -2.37 13.29 -37.54
CA LEU A 597 -2.49 12.67 -36.22
C LEU A 597 -2.96 11.21 -36.27
N HIS A 598 -3.92 10.88 -37.14
CA HIS A 598 -4.46 9.53 -37.23
C HIS A 598 -3.40 8.53 -37.73
N ASP A 599 -2.67 8.87 -38.79
CA ASP A 599 -1.61 8.04 -39.33
C ASP A 599 -0.39 7.99 -38.41
N ALA A 600 -0.02 9.10 -37.79
CA ALA A 600 1.03 9.16 -36.78
C ALA A 600 0.70 8.24 -35.59
N TYR A 601 -0.55 8.23 -35.14
CA TYR A 601 -0.98 7.37 -34.06
C TYR A 601 -1.10 5.90 -34.47
N TYR A 602 -1.56 5.60 -35.69
CA TYR A 602 -1.52 4.25 -36.24
C TYR A 602 -0.09 3.68 -36.26
N ARG A 603 0.89 4.45 -36.75
CA ARG A 603 2.31 4.07 -36.75
C ARG A 603 2.85 3.85 -35.33
N THR A 604 2.48 4.75 -34.41
CA THR A 604 2.81 4.64 -32.98
C THR A 604 2.28 3.34 -32.39
N LEU A 605 1.03 2.98 -32.69
CA LEU A 605 0.40 1.75 -32.21
C LEU A 605 1.10 0.48 -32.72
N ARG A 606 1.54 0.46 -33.99
CA ARG A 606 2.19 -0.72 -34.60
C ARG A 606 3.55 -1.05 -34.00
N LEU A 607 4.24 -0.07 -33.42
CA LEU A 607 5.54 -0.27 -32.77
C LEU A 607 5.45 -0.24 -31.25
N THR A 608 5.18 0.94 -30.71
CA THR A 608 5.20 1.20 -29.26
C THR A 608 3.91 0.73 -28.60
N GLY A 609 2.74 0.95 -29.23
CA GLY A 609 1.46 0.47 -28.71
C GLY A 609 1.42 -1.04 -28.54
N ARG A 610 1.92 -1.80 -29.51
CA ARG A 610 2.03 -3.26 -29.40
C ARG A 610 2.92 -3.71 -28.24
N ALA A 611 4.03 -3.01 -28.02
CA ALA A 611 4.91 -3.29 -26.89
C ALA A 611 4.23 -2.94 -25.56
N VAL A 612 3.54 -1.79 -25.46
CA VAL A 612 2.78 -1.35 -24.27
C VAL A 612 1.63 -2.30 -23.94
N ILE A 613 0.86 -2.76 -24.93
CA ILE A 613 -0.20 -3.76 -24.71
C ILE A 613 0.39 -5.04 -24.14
N PHE A 614 1.48 -5.51 -24.75
CA PHE A 614 2.14 -6.72 -24.32
C PHE A 614 2.66 -6.59 -22.88
N THR A 615 3.32 -5.48 -22.53
CA THR A 615 3.84 -5.28 -21.18
C THR A 615 2.71 -5.16 -20.16
N GLY A 616 1.67 -4.36 -20.43
CA GLY A 616 0.52 -4.24 -19.54
C GLY A 616 -0.14 -5.58 -19.22
N PHE A 617 -0.42 -6.40 -20.24
CA PHE A 617 -0.97 -7.75 -20.03
C PHE A 617 0.00 -8.69 -19.30
N THR A 618 1.29 -8.64 -19.64
CA THR A 618 2.28 -9.53 -19.03
C THR A 618 2.46 -9.23 -17.54
N LEU A 619 2.55 -7.94 -17.19
CA LEU A 619 2.65 -7.49 -15.80
C LEU A 619 1.38 -7.80 -15.01
N ALA A 620 0.21 -7.50 -15.59
CA ALA A 620 -1.07 -7.81 -14.96
C ALA A 620 -1.27 -9.31 -14.73
N THR A 621 -0.87 -10.16 -15.68
CA THR A 621 -0.97 -11.62 -15.53
C THR A 621 0.02 -12.15 -14.50
N GLY A 622 1.26 -11.64 -14.50
CA GLY A 622 2.29 -12.05 -13.55
C GLY A 622 1.95 -11.67 -12.11
N VAL A 623 1.53 -10.43 -11.87
CA VAL A 623 1.13 -9.96 -10.53
C VAL A 623 -0.27 -10.45 -10.14
N GLY A 624 -1.14 -10.68 -11.12
CA GLY A 624 -2.47 -11.24 -10.91
C GLY A 624 -2.46 -12.64 -10.27
N THR A 625 -1.36 -13.39 -10.36
CA THR A 625 -1.24 -14.68 -9.65
C THR A 625 -1.21 -14.50 -8.13
N TRP A 626 -0.85 -13.33 -7.62
CA TRP A 626 -0.83 -13.05 -6.18
C TRP A 626 -2.22 -13.01 -5.55
N ILE A 627 -3.27 -12.83 -6.36
CA ILE A 627 -4.67 -12.91 -5.90
C ILE A 627 -4.94 -14.26 -5.23
N PHE A 628 -4.16 -15.30 -5.54
CA PHE A 628 -4.25 -16.63 -4.94
C PHE A 628 -3.36 -16.84 -3.72
N SER A 629 -2.66 -15.81 -3.22
CA SER A 629 -1.83 -15.91 -2.03
C SER A 629 -2.67 -16.16 -0.77
N THR A 630 -2.09 -16.91 0.18
CA THR A 630 -2.63 -17.08 1.54
C THR A 630 -2.47 -15.82 2.39
N LEU A 631 -1.54 -14.94 2.00
CA LEU A 631 -1.36 -13.63 2.60
C LEU A 631 -2.33 -12.62 1.96
N GLN A 632 -3.25 -12.09 2.75
CA GLN A 632 -4.30 -11.17 2.27
C GLN A 632 -3.70 -9.88 1.73
N PHE A 633 -2.70 -9.29 2.41
CA PHE A 633 -2.07 -8.06 1.92
C PHE A 633 -1.44 -8.25 0.54
N GLN A 634 -0.82 -9.41 0.27
CA GLN A 634 -0.26 -9.73 -1.04
C GLN A 634 -1.37 -9.90 -2.10
N ALA A 635 -2.50 -10.54 -1.73
CA ALA A 635 -3.64 -10.70 -2.61
C ALA A 635 -4.30 -9.36 -2.96
N ASP A 636 -4.49 -8.48 -1.98
CA ASP A 636 -5.03 -7.12 -2.17
C ASP A 636 -4.15 -6.31 -3.13
N MET A 637 -2.82 -6.34 -2.91
CA MET A 637 -1.87 -5.69 -3.80
C MET A 637 -1.86 -6.30 -5.20
N GLY A 638 -1.95 -7.63 -5.31
CA GLY A 638 -2.06 -8.34 -6.57
C GLY A 638 -3.26 -7.90 -7.40
N PHE A 639 -4.42 -7.79 -6.73
CA PHE A 639 -5.66 -7.31 -7.33
C PHE A 639 -5.54 -5.84 -7.77
N LEU A 640 -5.04 -4.96 -6.89
CA LEU A 640 -4.87 -3.53 -7.18
C LEU A 640 -3.89 -3.28 -8.32
N LEU A 641 -2.70 -3.90 -8.29
CA LEU A 641 -1.69 -3.75 -9.34
C LEU A 641 -2.17 -4.31 -10.68
N CYS A 642 -2.86 -5.45 -10.68
CA CYS A 642 -3.45 -6.00 -11.89
C CYS A 642 -4.42 -5.00 -12.55
N PHE A 643 -5.33 -4.42 -11.75
CA PHE A 643 -6.23 -3.38 -12.22
C PHE A 643 -5.47 -2.16 -12.74
N ILE A 644 -4.53 -1.63 -11.96
CA ILE A 644 -3.78 -0.42 -12.31
C ILE A 644 -2.98 -0.60 -13.60
N PHE A 645 -2.29 -1.73 -13.78
CA PHE A 645 -1.52 -1.99 -15.01
C PHE A 645 -2.41 -2.07 -16.24
N LEU A 646 -3.55 -2.76 -16.16
CA LEU A 646 -4.50 -2.85 -17.27
C LEU A 646 -5.17 -1.49 -17.55
N ALA A 647 -5.61 -0.80 -16.51
CA ALA A 647 -6.30 0.47 -16.63
C ALA A 647 -5.38 1.58 -17.15
N ASN A 648 -4.13 1.66 -16.69
CA ASN A 648 -3.14 2.60 -17.22
C ASN A 648 -2.75 2.27 -18.67
N MET A 649 -2.61 0.99 -19.01
CA MET A 649 -2.38 0.56 -20.40
C MET A 649 -3.52 1.01 -21.30
N VAL A 650 -4.78 0.78 -20.90
CA VAL A 650 -5.96 1.25 -21.64
C VAL A 650 -6.00 2.77 -21.70
N GLY A 651 -5.73 3.47 -20.61
CA GLY A 651 -5.67 4.93 -20.55
C GLY A 651 -4.65 5.52 -21.55
N ALA A 652 -3.45 4.94 -21.62
CA ALA A 652 -2.41 5.36 -22.55
C ALA A 652 -2.73 5.06 -24.03
N ILE A 653 -3.54 4.02 -24.31
CA ILE A 653 -3.89 3.62 -25.69
C ILE A 653 -5.17 4.30 -26.17
N VAL A 654 -6.10 4.63 -25.28
CA VAL A 654 -7.42 5.11 -25.67
C VAL A 654 -7.56 6.59 -25.34
N LEU A 655 -7.27 6.98 -24.10
CA LEU A 655 -7.51 8.35 -23.64
C LEU A 655 -6.40 9.32 -24.05
N LEU A 656 -5.13 8.91 -24.01
CA LEU A 656 -4.01 9.77 -24.42
C LEU A 656 -4.15 10.32 -25.86
N PRO A 657 -4.36 9.52 -26.93
CA PRO A 657 -4.50 10.06 -28.28
C PRO A 657 -5.72 10.97 -28.43
N ALA A 658 -6.81 10.68 -27.71
CA ALA A 658 -8.00 11.52 -27.68
C ALA A 658 -7.69 12.90 -27.06
N LEU A 659 -6.96 12.93 -25.94
CA LEU A 659 -6.50 14.16 -25.32
C LEU A 659 -5.53 14.93 -26.22
N VAL A 660 -4.62 14.23 -26.92
CA VAL A 660 -3.71 14.88 -27.89
C VAL A 660 -4.51 15.55 -29.01
N ARG A 661 -5.53 14.87 -29.56
CA ARG A 661 -6.41 15.47 -30.58
C ARG A 661 -7.10 16.73 -30.08
N LEU A 662 -7.65 16.70 -28.86
CA LEU A 662 -8.44 17.80 -28.32
C LEU A 662 -7.59 18.98 -27.82
N LEU A 663 -6.40 18.71 -27.28
CA LEU A 663 -5.55 19.72 -26.63
C LEU A 663 -4.49 20.28 -27.58
N LEU A 664 -3.83 19.44 -28.39
CA LEU A 664 -2.65 19.84 -29.16
C LEU A 664 -2.95 20.16 -30.63
N VAL A 665 -4.00 19.57 -31.23
CA VAL A 665 -4.35 19.82 -32.63
C VAL A 665 -5.51 20.82 -32.70
N ARG A 666 -5.20 22.09 -33.02
CA ARG A 666 -6.23 23.12 -33.28
C ARG A 666 -6.66 23.08 -34.75
N ASP A 667 -7.97 23.16 -35.01
CA ASP A 667 -8.60 23.19 -36.35
C ASP A 667 -7.99 24.19 -37.36
N LYS A 668 -7.27 25.23 -36.88
CA LYS A 668 -6.61 26.21 -37.74
C LYS A 668 -5.45 25.63 -38.57
N ASP A 669 -4.80 24.57 -38.11
CA ASP A 669 -3.70 23.93 -38.85
C ASP A 669 -4.21 22.93 -39.89
N GLN A 670 -5.44 22.41 -39.75
CA GLN A 670 -6.07 21.54 -40.76
C GLN A 670 -6.61 22.34 -41.94
N LYS A 671 -7.23 23.52 -41.73
CA LYS A 671 -7.67 24.35 -42.86
C LYS A 671 -6.52 24.76 -43.78
N LYS A 672 -5.33 25.03 -43.23
CA LYS A 672 -4.12 25.31 -44.03
C LYS A 672 -3.56 24.09 -44.78
N ALA A 673 -3.80 22.87 -44.30
CA ALA A 673 -3.35 21.63 -44.93
C ALA A 673 -4.38 21.03 -45.89
N GLU A 674 -5.65 21.42 -45.80
CA GLU A 674 -6.69 21.12 -46.79
C GLU A 674 -6.74 22.18 -47.92
N GLU A 675 -6.24 23.39 -47.68
CA GLU A 675 -6.13 24.47 -48.67
C GLU A 675 -4.78 24.49 -49.45
N ALA A 676 -3.80 23.66 -49.05
CA ALA A 676 -2.49 23.50 -49.70
C ALA A 676 -2.34 22.11 -50.30
#